data_AF-A0A7C5B0Z2-F1
#
_entry.id   AF-A0A7C5B0Z2-F1
#
_cell.length_a   1.000
_cell.length_b   1.000
_cell.length_c   1.000
_cell.angle_alpha   90.00
_cell.angle_beta   90.00
_cell.angle_gamma   90.00
#
_symmetry.space_group_name_H-M   'P 1'
#
loop_
_entity.id
_entity.type
_entity.pdbx_description
1 polymer ?
#
loop_
_entity_poly.entity_id
_entity_poly.type
_entity_poly.pdbx_seq_one_letter_code
_entity_poly.pdbx_strand_id
1 'polypeptide(L)'
;MTWTIRRPSPRGQTHTSTFLRYLVLLMCLKAGALAYTLQQRTMAREIPSGCDTPATVTTFPLSAQRVYVWFYVTGVATTDAFHYEWVSPQGSVRASGVWSREQGTRCYWAWITKDYLGQVTGNWAVRVSANGTSLFTLSFRIATVNEACPIQELSPTSSYIGQLLGSDCLSTDVLSYGSETYARRYLVRVPTVGVLRLDLLSSAFDSYLYLLRSDGVMLDSDDDGGDGTNARIVLPIEPGDYLIVATSYHSGSTGSFQLRSTFQNPGNCGVSNLLPNESLTSALNSGDCPLTVFLPDNNSGSLARQFRLVVSRPGFLTIDLESEFDTYLYLMTSRYRVIDENDDGGDGLNSRIRRRMEAGIYYIVATSYRSDTTGPFTLQTRFDSGSDTVSLFLHGLNSDADAWRAFNRNEMGGQCERITSATISRDEPIARTPCYLYDFDEKTVSGIRWGRGDGSTYAELGTEVGKAVDWIRLRHDIRTLVLVGHSRGGLAARAYLQSLPTRLPFRTGLVTIGTPHLGSPFGRTRWWLNAHKREPRDEDCELVHSSWLKFIFSPSTGHLATSHGSDQRPQRSLVSEAIWALNDGAPMLRNVDLFGELRSKLMTFGENVSGFPFYLDASTLAKCLTNSDSEQTELLNYIKSNLPDSWLSEGDGIVAFESQQLLNVPGAPRGMTVWYIDLKQRTSHVDETSRTSSIKAILDKVSSELDSAADPFGVAPLSSTNSIETPSEEQSRMEEDQRFRMQEAIGSLRLRHGDSFAREFSRAEDLAIRGDFPRLFELGAEILPERASPSDESTQIAVRLLTLSKTKKGVAKILATISRESGWDVESARRIGADLALAADESSLQVLRTVLYSADPHDLIADTAAEALLSARSGNGVRLFLEYVATLTEPSAIRVTADRLARTGSTRSTAALRKLLPTMKFVSEDARLAVEHIAADLEGNLQVKSTHRP
;
A
#
# COMPACT_ATOMS: atom_id res chain seq x y z
N MET A 1 28.67 -47.32 5.84
CA MET A 1 28.14 -48.11 6.98
C MET A 1 26.69 -48.42 6.62
N THR A 2 26.16 -49.63 6.46
CA THR A 2 26.23 -50.88 7.28
C THR A 2 25.76 -50.64 8.72
N TRP A 3 24.84 -51.41 9.32
CA TRP A 3 24.36 -52.79 9.07
C TRP A 3 22.80 -52.88 8.96
N THR A 4 22.08 -53.88 8.42
CA THR A 4 22.02 -55.37 8.60
C THR A 4 21.68 -55.79 10.05
N ILE A 5 20.84 -56.78 10.40
CA ILE A 5 20.32 -58.07 9.85
C ILE A 5 18.86 -58.28 10.36
N ARG A 6 17.85 -58.82 9.64
CA ARG A 6 17.56 -60.15 8.99
C ARG A 6 17.05 -61.27 9.94
N ARG A 7 16.03 -62.02 9.46
CA ARG A 7 15.35 -63.18 10.11
C ARG A 7 16.24 -64.44 10.14
N PRO A 8 15.82 -65.52 10.84
CA PRO A 8 15.28 -66.66 10.07
C PRO A 8 14.04 -67.36 10.69
N SER A 9 13.62 -68.45 10.05
CA SER A 9 12.58 -69.46 10.42
C SER A 9 13.16 -70.85 10.03
N PRO A 10 12.47 -72.02 9.94
CA PRO A 10 11.05 -72.35 10.22
C PRO A 10 10.81 -73.75 10.90
N ARG A 11 9.54 -74.20 10.86
CA ARG A 11 9.03 -75.60 10.87
C ARG A 11 9.01 -76.43 12.17
N GLY A 12 7.84 -77.04 12.40
CA GLY A 12 7.58 -78.19 13.25
C GLY A 12 6.11 -78.64 13.10
N GLN A 13 5.84 -79.92 12.82
CA GLN A 13 4.49 -80.49 12.74
C GLN A 13 4.24 -81.42 13.94
N THR A 14 2.97 -81.68 14.32
CA THR A 14 2.32 -83.01 14.26
C THR A 14 0.97 -83.05 15.02
N HIS A 15 0.01 -83.83 14.50
CA HIS A 15 -1.00 -84.70 15.16
C HIS A 15 -1.78 -84.27 16.45
N THR A 16 -3.03 -84.70 16.76
CA THR A 16 -3.89 -85.79 16.23
C THR A 16 -5.37 -85.65 16.69
N SER A 17 -6.32 -86.21 15.91
CA SER A 17 -7.49 -87.02 16.38
C SER A 17 -8.64 -86.40 17.23
N THR A 18 -9.91 -86.86 17.28
CA THR A 18 -10.87 -87.54 16.34
C THR A 18 -12.29 -87.52 16.97
N PHE A 19 -13.34 -87.21 16.18
CA PHE A 19 -14.80 -87.48 16.38
C PHE A 19 -15.56 -87.04 17.65
N LEU A 20 -16.71 -86.37 17.43
CA LEU A 20 -18.04 -86.94 17.74
C LEU A 20 -19.11 -86.44 16.73
N ARG A 21 -20.33 -87.00 16.76
CA ARG A 21 -21.45 -86.73 15.82
C ARG A 21 -22.80 -86.66 16.58
N TYR A 22 -23.90 -86.38 15.84
CA TYR A 22 -25.33 -86.37 16.25
C TYR A 22 -25.82 -85.06 16.91
N LEU A 23 -27.02 -84.50 16.64
CA LEU A 23 -28.02 -84.69 15.55
C LEU A 23 -29.06 -83.52 15.58
N VAL A 24 -29.84 -83.30 14.48
CA VAL A 24 -31.09 -82.46 14.33
C VAL A 24 -31.00 -81.01 14.86
N LEU A 25 -31.22 -79.96 14.05
CA LEU A 25 -32.55 -79.65 13.54
C LEU A 25 -32.56 -78.99 12.15
N LEU A 26 -33.50 -79.40 11.30
CA LEU A 26 -33.94 -78.56 10.18
C LEU A 26 -34.82 -77.43 10.73
N MET A 27 -34.35 -76.19 10.62
CA MET A 27 -35.26 -75.09 10.30
C MET A 27 -34.98 -74.66 8.87
N CYS A 28 -35.81 -75.11 7.94
CA CYS A 28 -36.01 -74.41 6.69
C CYS A 28 -36.73 -73.09 7.00
N LEU A 29 -35.97 -72.10 7.47
CA LEU A 29 -36.32 -70.70 7.26
C LEU A 29 -36.41 -70.52 5.74
N LYS A 30 -37.64 -70.61 5.23
CA LYS A 30 -37.97 -70.02 3.94
C LYS A 30 -37.53 -68.57 4.04
N ALA A 31 -36.48 -68.20 3.33
CA ALA A 31 -36.26 -66.80 3.00
C ALA A 31 -37.54 -66.35 2.27
N GLY A 32 -38.39 -65.60 2.97
CA GLY A 32 -39.58 -65.04 2.37
C GLY A 32 -39.12 -64.19 1.20
N ALA A 33 -39.52 -64.57 -0.02
CA ALA A 33 -39.31 -63.70 -1.17
C ALA A 33 -39.93 -62.35 -0.82
N LEU A 34 -39.13 -61.28 -0.88
CA LEU A 34 -39.61 -59.94 -0.55
C LEU A 34 -40.81 -59.65 -1.45
N ALA A 35 -41.92 -59.21 -0.86
CA ALA A 35 -43.17 -59.01 -1.59
C ALA A 35 -43.05 -57.97 -2.71
N TYR A 36 -42.05 -57.08 -2.55
CA TYR A 36 -41.65 -56.03 -3.46
C TYR A 36 -40.35 -56.37 -4.20
N THR A 37 -40.21 -55.86 -5.42
CA THR A 37 -39.02 -56.00 -6.27
C THR A 37 -38.39 -54.63 -6.53
N LEU A 38 -37.10 -54.50 -6.20
CA LEU A 38 -36.28 -53.33 -6.53
C LEU A 38 -35.89 -53.38 -8.01
N GLN A 39 -36.22 -52.33 -8.75
CA GLN A 39 -35.98 -52.24 -10.21
C GLN A 39 -34.73 -51.42 -10.53
N GLN A 40 -34.61 -50.23 -9.93
CA GLN A 40 -33.52 -49.29 -10.16
C GLN A 40 -33.14 -48.59 -8.86
N ARG A 41 -31.90 -48.09 -8.77
CA ARG A 41 -31.38 -47.27 -7.67
C ARG A 41 -30.22 -46.41 -8.17
N THR A 42 -30.11 -45.17 -7.70
CA THR A 42 -28.97 -44.30 -8.01
C THR A 42 -28.72 -43.23 -6.95
N MET A 43 -27.57 -42.56 -7.10
CA MET A 43 -27.20 -41.32 -6.41
C MET A 43 -27.37 -40.16 -7.39
N ALA A 44 -27.95 -39.04 -6.94
CA ALA A 44 -28.40 -37.96 -7.82
C ALA A 44 -28.21 -36.56 -7.19
N ARG A 45 -28.23 -35.52 -8.04
CA ARG A 45 -28.14 -34.10 -7.64
C ARG A 45 -29.51 -33.46 -7.43
N GLU A 46 -30.46 -33.82 -8.26
CA GLU A 46 -31.88 -33.46 -8.17
C GLU A 46 -32.75 -34.71 -8.37
N ILE A 47 -34.05 -34.56 -8.13
CA ILE A 47 -35.06 -35.59 -8.38
C ILE A 47 -36.06 -35.01 -9.38
N PRO A 48 -36.19 -35.59 -10.60
CA PRO A 48 -37.20 -35.16 -11.57
C PRO A 48 -38.63 -35.27 -11.03
N SER A 49 -39.55 -34.49 -11.58
CA SER A 49 -40.96 -34.56 -11.23
C SER A 49 -41.57 -35.91 -11.65
N GLY A 50 -42.16 -36.64 -10.69
CA GLY A 50 -42.76 -37.95 -10.94
C GLY A 50 -41.87 -39.10 -10.43
N CYS A 51 -41.69 -40.14 -11.23
CA CYS A 51 -40.84 -41.30 -10.91
C CYS A 51 -39.88 -41.66 -12.04
N ASP A 52 -39.46 -40.68 -12.85
CA ASP A 52 -38.44 -40.87 -13.87
C ASP A 52 -37.05 -41.04 -13.24
N THR A 53 -36.19 -41.83 -13.89
CA THR A 53 -34.85 -42.17 -13.38
C THR A 53 -33.94 -40.93 -13.38
N PRO A 54 -33.40 -40.49 -12.23
CA PRO A 54 -32.48 -39.35 -12.20
C PRO A 54 -31.15 -39.66 -12.89
N ALA A 55 -30.46 -38.61 -13.34
CA ALA A 55 -29.08 -38.71 -13.80
C ALA A 55 -28.17 -39.23 -12.66
N THR A 56 -27.32 -40.20 -12.98
CA THR A 56 -26.47 -40.91 -12.01
C THR A 56 -25.18 -40.13 -11.74
N VAL A 57 -24.93 -39.80 -10.47
CA VAL A 57 -23.77 -39.03 -10.02
C VAL A 57 -23.06 -39.75 -8.89
N THR A 58 -21.77 -40.02 -9.05
CA THR A 58 -20.95 -40.79 -8.09
C THR A 58 -19.98 -39.95 -7.26
N THR A 59 -19.73 -38.69 -7.66
CA THR A 59 -18.86 -37.74 -6.95
C THR A 59 -19.58 -36.40 -6.83
N PHE A 60 -19.60 -35.84 -5.60
CA PHE A 60 -20.24 -34.57 -5.27
C PHE A 60 -19.23 -33.65 -4.56
N PRO A 61 -19.32 -32.33 -4.77
CA PRO A 61 -18.44 -31.36 -4.09
C PRO A 61 -18.86 -31.14 -2.64
N LEU A 62 -17.91 -30.70 -1.80
CA LEU A 62 -18.17 -30.22 -0.42
C LEU A 62 -19.19 -29.06 -0.35
N SER A 63 -19.36 -28.31 -1.43
CA SER A 63 -20.33 -27.22 -1.56
C SER A 63 -21.76 -27.68 -1.90
N ALA A 64 -21.98 -28.97 -2.18
CA ALA A 64 -23.30 -29.49 -2.53
C ALA A 64 -24.31 -29.26 -1.40
N GLN A 65 -25.34 -28.47 -1.67
CA GLN A 65 -26.38 -28.17 -0.66
C GLN A 65 -27.16 -29.43 -0.26
N ARG A 66 -27.35 -30.34 -1.22
CA ARG A 66 -27.99 -31.66 -1.05
C ARG A 66 -27.30 -32.72 -1.90
N VAL A 67 -27.28 -33.94 -1.40
CA VAL A 67 -26.92 -35.16 -2.16
C VAL A 67 -28.06 -36.15 -1.99
N TYR A 68 -28.67 -36.61 -3.09
CA TYR A 68 -29.86 -37.47 -3.06
C TYR A 68 -29.53 -38.93 -3.32
N VAL A 69 -30.26 -39.82 -2.64
CA VAL A 69 -30.46 -41.21 -3.04
C VAL A 69 -31.86 -41.35 -3.65
N TRP A 70 -31.99 -42.12 -4.73
CA TRP A 70 -33.28 -42.43 -5.36
C TRP A 70 -33.34 -43.92 -5.71
N PHE A 71 -34.52 -44.54 -5.60
CA PHE A 71 -34.75 -45.91 -6.05
C PHE A 71 -36.21 -46.19 -6.38
N TYR A 72 -36.45 -47.18 -7.25
CA TYR A 72 -37.77 -47.53 -7.79
C TYR A 72 -38.12 -48.98 -7.47
N VAL A 73 -39.32 -49.19 -6.93
CA VAL A 73 -39.78 -50.47 -6.36
C VAL A 73 -41.21 -50.77 -6.80
N THR A 74 -41.45 -52.01 -7.22
CA THR A 74 -42.75 -52.54 -7.62
C THR A 74 -43.27 -53.56 -6.60
N GLY A 75 -44.54 -53.51 -6.20
CA GLY A 75 -45.16 -54.53 -5.33
C GLY A 75 -45.08 -54.26 -3.83
N VAL A 76 -44.91 -53.00 -3.42
CA VAL A 76 -44.87 -52.58 -2.01
C VAL A 76 -46.23 -52.77 -1.35
N ALA A 77 -46.25 -53.28 -0.11
CA ALA A 77 -47.43 -53.37 0.74
C ALA A 77 -47.43 -52.27 1.82
N THR A 78 -48.61 -51.90 2.31
CA THR A 78 -48.78 -50.91 3.42
C THR A 78 -48.12 -51.31 4.74
N THR A 79 -47.68 -52.56 4.86
CA THR A 79 -46.90 -53.08 5.98
C THR A 79 -45.41 -52.80 5.88
N ASP A 80 -44.88 -52.57 4.67
CA ASP A 80 -43.45 -52.43 4.42
C ASP A 80 -42.93 -51.08 4.93
N ALA A 81 -41.78 -51.12 5.61
CA ALA A 81 -41.08 -49.94 6.09
C ALA A 81 -39.66 -49.91 5.53
N PHE A 82 -39.36 -48.91 4.70
CA PHE A 82 -38.03 -48.65 4.15
C PHE A 82 -37.29 -47.67 5.06
N HIS A 83 -36.01 -47.94 5.32
CA HIS A 83 -35.11 -47.15 6.16
C HIS A 83 -33.84 -46.79 5.39
N TYR A 84 -33.23 -45.65 5.72
CA TYR A 84 -31.92 -45.26 5.19
C TYR A 84 -30.94 -44.84 6.28
N GLU A 85 -29.65 -45.11 6.06
CA GLU A 85 -28.53 -44.64 6.85
C GLU A 85 -27.47 -44.01 5.94
N TRP A 86 -27.12 -42.74 6.20
CA TRP A 86 -25.98 -42.07 5.59
C TRP A 86 -24.74 -42.28 6.45
N VAL A 87 -23.70 -42.87 5.87
CA VAL A 87 -22.51 -43.38 6.56
C VAL A 87 -21.27 -42.66 6.05
N SER A 88 -20.51 -42.04 6.96
CA SER A 88 -19.29 -41.33 6.62
C SER A 88 -18.12 -42.28 6.31
N PRO A 89 -17.01 -41.79 5.72
CA PRO A 89 -15.85 -42.62 5.39
C PRO A 89 -15.20 -43.32 6.61
N GLN A 90 -15.47 -42.83 7.82
CA GLN A 90 -15.03 -43.42 9.09
C GLN A 90 -15.99 -44.51 9.63
N GLY A 91 -17.02 -44.88 8.86
CA GLY A 91 -18.00 -45.92 9.22
C GLY A 91 -19.14 -45.45 10.14
N SER A 92 -19.10 -44.22 10.64
CA SER A 92 -20.14 -43.66 11.52
C SER A 92 -21.36 -43.17 10.73
N VAL A 93 -22.57 -43.52 11.20
CA VAL A 93 -23.83 -42.95 10.70
C VAL A 93 -23.90 -41.46 11.06
N ARG A 94 -24.35 -40.63 10.12
CA ARG A 94 -24.47 -39.16 10.24
C ARG A 94 -25.91 -38.67 10.20
N ALA A 95 -26.74 -39.30 9.38
CA ALA A 95 -28.17 -39.06 9.30
C ALA A 95 -28.87 -40.38 8.94
N SER A 96 -30.11 -40.57 9.39
CA SER A 96 -30.94 -41.72 9.07
C SER A 96 -32.42 -41.33 9.09
N GLY A 97 -33.27 -42.17 8.52
CA GLY A 97 -34.70 -41.92 8.47
C GLY A 97 -35.51 -43.11 7.96
N VAL A 98 -36.82 -42.88 7.84
CA VAL A 98 -37.83 -43.88 7.43
C VAL A 98 -38.77 -43.21 6.45
N TRP A 99 -39.13 -43.90 5.35
CA TRP A 99 -40.12 -43.40 4.40
C TRP A 99 -41.55 -43.69 4.86
N SER A 100 -42.52 -42.95 4.31
CA SER A 100 -43.95 -43.24 4.44
C SER A 100 -44.27 -44.65 3.94
N ARG A 101 -45.15 -45.35 4.67
CA ARG A 101 -45.67 -46.64 4.21
C ARG A 101 -46.76 -46.41 3.18
N GLU A 102 -46.58 -46.98 2.00
CA GLU A 102 -47.47 -46.82 0.84
C GLU A 102 -47.66 -48.16 0.13
N GLN A 103 -48.54 -48.20 -0.87
CA GLN A 103 -48.87 -49.43 -1.60
C GLN A 103 -48.64 -49.31 -3.10
N GLY A 104 -48.21 -50.42 -3.71
CA GLY A 104 -48.15 -50.61 -5.15
C GLY A 104 -46.75 -50.39 -5.71
N THR A 105 -46.65 -49.53 -6.72
CA THR A 105 -45.39 -49.19 -7.39
C THR A 105 -45.03 -47.75 -7.07
N ARG A 106 -43.78 -47.53 -6.63
CA ARG A 106 -43.29 -46.25 -6.11
C ARG A 106 -41.81 -46.03 -6.40
N CYS A 107 -41.45 -44.77 -6.60
CA CYS A 107 -40.11 -44.29 -6.37
C CYS A 107 -40.00 -43.71 -4.95
N TYR A 108 -38.81 -43.82 -4.37
CA TYR A 108 -38.46 -43.31 -3.05
C TYR A 108 -37.15 -42.53 -3.15
N TRP A 109 -37.06 -41.39 -2.48
CA TRP A 109 -35.85 -40.59 -2.42
C TRP A 109 -35.64 -39.96 -1.04
N ALA A 110 -34.39 -39.76 -0.67
CA ALA A 110 -33.97 -39.01 0.51
C ALA A 110 -32.69 -38.23 0.20
N TRP A 111 -32.35 -37.25 1.02
CA TRP A 111 -31.12 -36.47 0.85
C TRP A 111 -30.35 -36.33 2.17
N ILE A 112 -29.08 -35.96 2.03
CA ILE A 112 -28.23 -35.44 3.10
C ILE A 112 -27.79 -34.02 2.70
N THR A 113 -27.75 -33.08 3.66
CA THR A 113 -27.28 -31.70 3.43
C THR A 113 -25.82 -31.53 3.83
N LYS A 114 -25.18 -30.45 3.34
CA LYS A 114 -23.82 -30.03 3.71
C LYS A 114 -23.55 -30.04 5.22
N ASP A 115 -24.56 -29.76 6.04
CA ASP A 115 -24.43 -29.63 7.50
C ASP A 115 -24.16 -30.99 8.18
N TYR A 116 -24.69 -32.08 7.61
CA TYR A 116 -24.42 -33.45 8.05
C TYR A 116 -23.18 -34.06 7.38
N LEU A 117 -22.80 -33.57 6.19
CA LEU A 117 -21.55 -33.94 5.51
C LEU A 117 -20.33 -33.32 6.22
N GLY A 118 -20.45 -32.06 6.64
CA GLY A 118 -19.35 -31.25 7.16
C GLY A 118 -18.18 -31.14 6.16
N GLN A 119 -16.98 -30.93 6.68
CA GLN A 119 -15.75 -30.87 5.87
C GLN A 119 -15.12 -32.26 5.64
N VAL A 120 -15.94 -33.31 5.51
CA VAL A 120 -15.46 -34.71 5.47
C VAL A 120 -15.47 -35.27 4.04
N THR A 121 -14.37 -35.08 3.33
CA THR A 121 -14.11 -35.73 2.03
C THR A 121 -13.89 -37.24 2.16
N GLY A 122 -14.07 -37.97 1.06
CA GLY A 122 -13.80 -39.40 0.93
C GLY A 122 -15.00 -40.18 0.44
N ASN A 123 -14.91 -41.51 0.51
CA ASN A 123 -15.97 -42.42 0.07
C ASN A 123 -17.02 -42.57 1.18
N TRP A 124 -18.17 -41.93 1.00
CA TRP A 124 -19.38 -42.09 1.78
C TRP A 124 -20.22 -43.27 1.24
N ALA A 125 -21.17 -43.72 2.03
CA ALA A 125 -22.17 -44.68 1.59
C ALA A 125 -23.57 -44.35 2.13
N VAL A 126 -24.59 -44.63 1.34
CA VAL A 126 -25.98 -44.72 1.83
C VAL A 126 -26.39 -46.19 1.84
N ARG A 127 -26.83 -46.68 3.00
CA ARG A 127 -27.41 -48.01 3.17
C ARG A 127 -28.92 -47.86 3.15
N VAL A 128 -29.60 -48.72 2.41
CA VAL A 128 -31.07 -48.80 2.38
C VAL A 128 -31.48 -50.20 2.76
N SER A 129 -32.37 -50.28 3.75
CA SER A 129 -32.93 -51.52 4.27
C SER A 129 -34.46 -51.43 4.30
N ALA A 130 -35.14 -52.57 4.36
CA ALA A 130 -36.58 -52.63 4.55
C ALA A 130 -36.95 -53.82 5.42
N ASN A 131 -37.91 -53.62 6.32
CA ASN A 131 -38.36 -54.62 7.32
C ASN A 131 -37.17 -55.28 8.07
N GLY A 132 -36.13 -54.50 8.37
CA GLY A 132 -34.90 -54.95 9.04
C GLY A 132 -33.87 -55.67 8.15
N THR A 133 -34.15 -55.91 6.86
CA THR A 133 -33.24 -56.58 5.91
C THR A 133 -32.56 -55.57 4.99
N SER A 134 -31.25 -55.67 4.78
CA SER A 134 -30.53 -54.80 3.83
C SER A 134 -30.98 -55.05 2.39
N LEU A 135 -31.36 -53.98 1.67
CA LEU A 135 -31.73 -54.05 0.26
C LEU A 135 -30.55 -53.70 -0.64
N PHE A 136 -29.84 -52.62 -0.31
CA PHE A 136 -28.66 -52.20 -1.05
C PHE A 136 -27.78 -51.23 -0.25
N THR A 137 -26.58 -51.01 -0.77
CA THR A 137 -25.73 -49.89 -0.39
C THR A 137 -25.24 -49.23 -1.67
N LEU A 138 -25.30 -47.90 -1.75
CA LEU A 138 -24.66 -47.12 -2.80
C LEU A 138 -23.51 -46.32 -2.19
N SER A 139 -22.35 -46.37 -2.84
CA SER A 139 -21.17 -45.60 -2.45
C SER A 139 -21.03 -44.37 -3.34
N PHE A 140 -20.66 -43.24 -2.75
CA PHE A 140 -20.41 -41.98 -3.46
C PHE A 140 -19.23 -41.25 -2.81
N ARG A 141 -18.55 -40.39 -3.57
CA ARG A 141 -17.42 -39.62 -3.08
C ARG A 141 -17.84 -38.17 -2.78
N ILE A 142 -17.49 -37.67 -1.60
CA ILE A 142 -17.43 -36.23 -1.33
C ILE A 142 -16.00 -35.76 -1.60
N ALA A 143 -15.84 -34.73 -2.41
CA ALA A 143 -14.54 -34.25 -2.90
C ALA A 143 -14.45 -32.72 -2.92
N THR A 144 -13.27 -32.16 -3.25
CA THR A 144 -13.15 -30.72 -3.52
C THR A 144 -13.96 -30.32 -4.76
N VAL A 145 -14.28 -29.02 -4.89
CA VAL A 145 -15.03 -28.51 -6.05
C VAL A 145 -14.30 -28.80 -7.37
N ASN A 146 -12.96 -28.75 -7.39
CA ASN A 146 -12.17 -29.04 -8.60
C ASN A 146 -12.11 -30.55 -8.94
N GLU A 147 -12.29 -31.45 -7.97
CA GLU A 147 -12.38 -32.90 -8.20
C GLU A 147 -13.78 -33.34 -8.66
N ALA A 148 -14.84 -32.74 -8.11
CA ALA A 148 -16.23 -33.11 -8.42
C ALA A 148 -16.78 -32.35 -9.63
N CYS A 149 -16.32 -31.11 -9.84
CA CYS A 149 -16.67 -30.21 -10.93
C CYS A 149 -15.38 -29.90 -11.73
N PRO A 150 -14.91 -30.85 -12.55
CA PRO A 150 -13.63 -30.72 -13.24
C PRO A 150 -13.61 -29.49 -14.15
N ILE A 151 -12.46 -28.83 -14.20
CA ILE A 151 -12.21 -27.66 -15.03
C ILE A 151 -11.62 -28.14 -16.36
N GLN A 152 -12.16 -27.66 -17.49
CA GLN A 152 -11.60 -27.92 -18.81
C GLN A 152 -10.78 -26.72 -19.30
N GLU A 153 -9.54 -26.96 -19.71
CA GLU A 153 -8.68 -25.95 -20.34
C GLU A 153 -9.24 -25.49 -21.71
N LEU A 154 -9.21 -24.18 -21.97
CA LEU A 154 -9.49 -23.54 -23.26
C LEU A 154 -8.34 -22.61 -23.65
N SER A 155 -8.08 -22.51 -24.96
CA SER A 155 -7.18 -21.47 -25.49
C SER A 155 -7.89 -20.10 -25.52
N PRO A 156 -7.15 -18.98 -25.40
CA PRO A 156 -7.72 -17.63 -25.44
C PRO A 156 -8.62 -17.34 -26.65
N THR A 157 -8.25 -17.91 -27.80
CA THR A 157 -9.11 -17.96 -28.99
C THR A 157 -9.35 -19.43 -29.34
N SER A 158 -10.59 -19.89 -29.22
CA SER A 158 -10.99 -21.29 -29.44
C SER A 158 -12.49 -21.42 -29.71
N SER A 159 -12.92 -22.59 -30.18
CA SER A 159 -14.31 -23.01 -30.04
C SER A 159 -14.40 -24.45 -29.57
N TYR A 160 -15.26 -24.67 -28.59
CA TYR A 160 -15.54 -25.97 -27.99
C TYR A 160 -17.03 -26.29 -28.11
N ILE A 161 -17.35 -27.51 -28.53
CA ILE A 161 -18.72 -28.03 -28.54
C ILE A 161 -18.89 -28.93 -27.33
N GLY A 162 -19.86 -28.61 -26.48
CA GLY A 162 -20.17 -29.31 -25.24
C GLY A 162 -21.60 -29.80 -25.18
N GLN A 163 -21.92 -30.50 -24.10
CA GLN A 163 -23.27 -30.81 -23.68
C GLN A 163 -23.41 -30.50 -22.19
N LEU A 164 -24.52 -29.89 -21.81
CA LEU A 164 -24.94 -29.69 -20.43
C LEU A 164 -25.82 -30.88 -20.05
N LEU A 165 -25.39 -31.65 -19.04
CA LEU A 165 -25.97 -32.94 -18.67
C LEU A 165 -26.50 -32.93 -17.24
N GLY A 166 -27.55 -33.71 -16.96
CA GLY A 166 -28.14 -33.80 -15.62
C GLY A 166 -27.22 -34.36 -14.52
N SER A 167 -26.04 -34.86 -14.90
CA SER A 167 -24.99 -35.33 -14.00
C SER A 167 -23.97 -34.25 -13.60
N ASP A 168 -23.93 -33.14 -14.34
CA ASP A 168 -22.97 -32.06 -14.15
C ASP A 168 -23.21 -31.33 -12.81
N CYS A 169 -22.25 -30.55 -12.33
CA CYS A 169 -22.42 -29.78 -11.09
C CYS A 169 -23.52 -28.74 -11.21
N LEU A 170 -24.07 -28.32 -10.08
CA LEU A 170 -24.93 -27.14 -10.05
C LEU A 170 -24.07 -25.87 -10.03
N SER A 171 -24.56 -24.78 -10.62
CA SER A 171 -23.93 -23.45 -10.53
C SER A 171 -23.77 -23.01 -9.08
N THR A 172 -24.73 -23.33 -8.20
CA THR A 172 -24.60 -23.16 -6.74
C THR A 172 -23.48 -23.98 -6.09
N ASP A 173 -23.09 -25.14 -6.65
CA ASP A 173 -21.91 -25.89 -6.17
C ASP A 173 -20.60 -25.14 -6.48
N VAL A 174 -20.58 -24.36 -7.57
CA VAL A 174 -19.38 -23.75 -8.15
C VAL A 174 -19.20 -22.31 -7.69
N LEU A 175 -20.28 -21.54 -7.67
CA LEU A 175 -20.32 -20.11 -7.35
C LEU A 175 -20.66 -19.86 -5.87
N SER A 176 -21.33 -20.80 -5.20
CA SER A 176 -21.95 -20.62 -3.86
C SER A 176 -23.12 -19.61 -3.80
N TYR A 177 -23.59 -19.12 -4.95
CA TYR A 177 -24.78 -18.29 -5.13
C TYR A 177 -25.44 -18.62 -6.49
N GLY A 178 -26.57 -17.97 -6.79
CA GLY A 178 -27.33 -18.17 -8.04
C GLY A 178 -28.44 -19.22 -7.94
N SER A 179 -29.03 -19.54 -9.09
CA SER A 179 -30.08 -20.56 -9.26
C SER A 179 -29.53 -21.99 -9.17
N GLU A 180 -30.35 -23.00 -8.89
CA GLU A 180 -29.94 -24.41 -9.01
C GLU A 180 -30.02 -24.85 -10.49
N THR A 181 -29.03 -24.45 -11.29
CA THR A 181 -28.89 -24.77 -12.73
C THR A 181 -27.66 -25.64 -13.00
N TYR A 182 -27.69 -26.52 -13.99
CA TYR A 182 -26.52 -27.34 -14.35
C TYR A 182 -25.39 -26.49 -14.93
N ALA A 183 -24.14 -26.78 -14.58
CA ALA A 183 -23.00 -25.92 -14.88
C ALA A 183 -21.72 -26.69 -15.23
N ARG A 184 -21.00 -26.20 -16.25
CA ARG A 184 -19.65 -26.64 -16.64
C ARG A 184 -18.63 -25.53 -16.47
N ARG A 185 -17.39 -25.93 -16.19
CA ARG A 185 -16.29 -25.04 -15.80
C ARG A 185 -15.16 -25.11 -16.81
N TYR A 186 -14.70 -23.95 -17.26
CA TYR A 186 -13.59 -23.81 -18.19
C TYR A 186 -12.54 -22.85 -17.64
N LEU A 187 -11.26 -23.07 -17.95
CA LEU A 187 -10.18 -22.14 -17.64
C LEU A 187 -9.63 -21.56 -18.94
N VAL A 188 -9.40 -20.25 -18.96
CA VAL A 188 -8.65 -19.59 -20.03
C VAL A 188 -7.47 -18.83 -19.43
N ARG A 189 -6.26 -19.07 -19.97
CA ARG A 189 -5.02 -18.40 -19.54
C ARG A 189 -4.63 -17.30 -20.51
N VAL A 190 -4.68 -16.07 -20.04
CA VAL A 190 -4.51 -14.88 -20.87
C VAL A 190 -3.10 -14.32 -20.65
N PRO A 191 -2.24 -14.25 -21.68
CA PRO A 191 -0.81 -13.98 -21.50
C PRO A 191 -0.47 -12.49 -21.43
N THR A 192 -1.35 -11.62 -21.93
CA THR A 192 -1.14 -10.17 -22.07
C THR A 192 -2.41 -9.42 -21.72
N VAL A 193 -2.33 -8.10 -21.48
CA VAL A 193 -3.53 -7.25 -21.52
C VAL A 193 -4.16 -7.32 -22.91
N GLY A 194 -5.49 -7.24 -22.98
CA GLY A 194 -6.25 -7.30 -24.23
C GLY A 194 -7.77 -7.32 -23.97
N VAL A 195 -8.55 -7.71 -24.97
CA VAL A 195 -10.01 -7.84 -24.88
C VAL A 195 -10.40 -9.29 -25.13
N LEU A 196 -11.19 -9.86 -24.22
CA LEU A 196 -11.73 -11.22 -24.34
C LEU A 196 -13.23 -11.13 -24.63
N ARG A 197 -13.64 -11.77 -25.73
CA ARG A 197 -15.03 -12.09 -26.03
C ARG A 197 -15.30 -13.58 -25.76
N LEU A 198 -16.43 -13.86 -25.14
CA LEU A 198 -16.99 -15.18 -24.92
C LEU A 198 -18.41 -15.20 -25.49
N ASP A 199 -18.75 -16.18 -26.34
CA ASP A 199 -20.13 -16.47 -26.75
C ASP A 199 -20.49 -17.90 -26.29
N LEU A 200 -21.63 -18.08 -25.62
CA LEU A 200 -22.22 -19.39 -25.35
C LEU A 200 -23.47 -19.55 -26.20
N LEU A 201 -23.38 -20.43 -27.19
CA LEU A 201 -24.41 -20.63 -28.21
C LEU A 201 -25.18 -21.92 -27.94
N SER A 202 -26.49 -21.85 -27.76
CA SER A 202 -27.38 -22.99 -27.55
C SER A 202 -28.69 -22.82 -28.32
N SER A 203 -29.19 -23.92 -28.88
CA SER A 203 -30.56 -24.02 -29.43
C SER A 203 -31.43 -25.01 -28.64
N ALA A 204 -30.87 -25.58 -27.57
CA ALA A 204 -31.55 -26.57 -26.72
C ALA A 204 -31.97 -25.98 -25.36
N PHE A 205 -31.38 -24.85 -24.96
CA PHE A 205 -31.69 -24.16 -23.71
C PHE A 205 -31.35 -22.67 -23.83
N ASP A 206 -31.98 -21.86 -23.00
CA ASP A 206 -31.65 -20.45 -22.79
C ASP A 206 -30.32 -20.33 -22.03
N SER A 207 -29.36 -19.60 -22.58
CA SER A 207 -27.94 -19.67 -22.20
C SER A 207 -27.60 -18.78 -21.01
N TYR A 208 -26.52 -19.08 -20.27
CA TYR A 208 -26.00 -18.18 -19.24
C TYR A 208 -24.49 -18.40 -19.05
N LEU A 209 -23.70 -17.34 -19.16
CA LEU A 209 -22.27 -17.30 -18.83
C LEU A 209 -22.00 -16.53 -17.54
N TYR A 210 -21.00 -16.99 -16.79
CA TYR A 210 -20.32 -16.21 -15.75
C TYR A 210 -18.81 -16.20 -16.03
N LEU A 211 -18.16 -15.04 -15.89
CA LEU A 211 -16.72 -14.88 -15.99
C LEU A 211 -16.15 -14.46 -14.62
N LEU A 212 -15.17 -15.21 -14.13
CA LEU A 212 -14.53 -14.99 -12.83
C LEU A 212 -12.99 -14.98 -12.95
N ARG A 213 -12.32 -14.30 -12.02
CA ARG A 213 -10.87 -14.43 -11.82
C ARG A 213 -10.55 -15.71 -11.04
N SER A 214 -9.28 -16.13 -11.09
CA SER A 214 -8.78 -17.32 -10.37
C SER A 214 -8.95 -17.29 -8.85
N ASP A 215 -9.18 -16.13 -8.24
CA ASP A 215 -9.52 -15.96 -6.81
C ASP A 215 -11.03 -16.06 -6.51
N GLY A 216 -11.86 -16.35 -7.51
CA GLY A 216 -13.31 -16.52 -7.37
C GLY A 216 -14.11 -15.22 -7.43
N VAL A 217 -13.47 -14.08 -7.66
CA VAL A 217 -14.18 -12.81 -7.88
C VAL A 217 -14.83 -12.82 -9.26
N MET A 218 -16.16 -12.68 -9.29
CA MET A 218 -16.92 -12.48 -10.54
C MET A 218 -16.57 -11.14 -11.16
N LEU A 219 -16.33 -11.15 -12.47
CA LEU A 219 -16.13 -9.97 -13.29
C LEU A 219 -17.40 -9.58 -14.04
N ASP A 220 -18.10 -10.57 -14.58
CA ASP A 220 -19.27 -10.37 -15.43
C ASP A 220 -20.16 -11.60 -15.49
N SER A 221 -21.40 -11.42 -15.94
CA SER A 221 -22.36 -12.49 -16.17
C SER A 221 -23.46 -12.03 -17.13
N ASP A 222 -23.77 -12.84 -18.15
CA ASP A 222 -24.71 -12.51 -19.22
C ASP A 222 -25.50 -13.75 -19.65
N ASP A 223 -26.80 -13.57 -19.94
CA ASP A 223 -27.75 -14.57 -20.41
C ASP A 223 -28.22 -14.33 -21.87
N ASP A 224 -28.61 -13.10 -22.23
CA ASP A 224 -29.21 -12.78 -23.55
C ASP A 224 -28.47 -11.72 -24.41
N GLY A 225 -27.25 -11.28 -24.04
CA GLY A 225 -26.46 -10.29 -24.79
C GLY A 225 -25.92 -10.74 -26.16
N GLY A 226 -26.19 -11.99 -26.56
CA GLY A 226 -25.87 -12.57 -27.85
C GLY A 226 -27.02 -12.56 -28.85
N ASP A 227 -26.97 -13.47 -29.81
CA ASP A 227 -27.93 -13.53 -30.91
C ASP A 227 -29.15 -14.38 -30.49
N GLY A 228 -30.18 -13.78 -29.87
CA GLY A 228 -31.38 -14.48 -29.40
C GLY A 228 -31.29 -14.86 -27.92
N THR A 229 -31.34 -16.16 -27.59
CA THR A 229 -31.21 -16.68 -26.21
C THR A 229 -29.80 -17.26 -25.97
N ASN A 230 -28.81 -16.48 -26.38
CA ASN A 230 -27.39 -16.85 -26.40
C ASN A 230 -26.62 -15.82 -25.58
N ALA A 231 -25.72 -16.27 -24.72
CA ALA A 231 -24.98 -15.39 -23.82
C ALA A 231 -23.70 -14.86 -24.47
N ARG A 232 -23.34 -13.60 -24.20
CA ARG A 232 -22.12 -12.94 -24.66
C ARG A 232 -21.51 -12.06 -23.57
N ILE A 233 -20.24 -12.31 -23.25
CA ILE A 233 -19.43 -11.43 -22.38
C ILE A 233 -18.27 -10.87 -23.19
N VAL A 234 -18.09 -9.55 -23.21
CA VAL A 234 -16.94 -8.88 -23.83
C VAL A 234 -16.29 -7.90 -22.86
N LEU A 235 -15.09 -8.23 -22.38
CA LEU A 235 -14.37 -7.40 -21.41
C LEU A 235 -12.90 -7.15 -21.77
N PRO A 236 -12.38 -5.93 -21.48
CA PRO A 236 -10.96 -5.70 -21.34
C PRO A 236 -10.42 -6.42 -20.10
N ILE A 237 -9.36 -7.20 -20.26
CA ILE A 237 -8.78 -8.05 -19.22
C ILE A 237 -7.25 -7.93 -19.16
N GLU A 238 -6.69 -8.24 -17.99
CA GLU A 238 -5.24 -8.25 -17.73
C GLU A 238 -4.65 -9.68 -17.83
N PRO A 239 -3.31 -9.85 -17.84
CA PRO A 239 -2.72 -11.18 -17.81
C PRO A 239 -3.18 -12.00 -16.60
N GLY A 240 -3.52 -13.27 -16.79
CA GLY A 240 -3.93 -14.16 -15.71
C GLY A 240 -4.81 -15.33 -16.11
N ASP A 241 -5.20 -16.12 -15.11
CA ASP A 241 -6.07 -17.29 -15.23
C ASP A 241 -7.52 -16.88 -14.89
N TYR A 242 -8.45 -17.14 -15.81
CA TYR A 242 -9.87 -16.80 -15.68
C TYR A 242 -10.75 -18.05 -15.76
N LEU A 243 -11.70 -18.16 -14.85
CA LEU A 243 -12.67 -19.25 -14.77
C LEU A 243 -13.98 -18.82 -15.44
N ILE A 244 -14.41 -19.57 -16.45
CA ILE A 244 -15.69 -19.40 -17.12
C ILE A 244 -16.63 -20.48 -16.60
N VAL A 245 -17.85 -20.11 -16.22
CA VAL A 245 -18.93 -21.06 -15.90
C VAL A 245 -20.01 -20.93 -16.96
N ALA A 246 -20.22 -22.01 -17.73
CA ALA A 246 -21.28 -22.12 -18.71
C ALA A 246 -22.45 -22.90 -18.10
N THR A 247 -23.63 -22.30 -18.10
CA THR A 247 -24.86 -22.83 -17.53
C THR A 247 -26.06 -22.41 -18.40
N SER A 248 -27.27 -22.57 -17.88
CA SER A 248 -28.53 -22.20 -18.51
C SER A 248 -29.32 -21.26 -17.60
N TYR A 249 -30.16 -20.43 -18.17
CA TYR A 249 -31.01 -19.50 -17.42
C TYR A 249 -32.09 -20.24 -16.59
N HIS A 250 -32.68 -21.29 -17.17
CA HIS A 250 -33.72 -22.10 -16.52
C HIS A 250 -33.17 -23.39 -15.87
N SER A 251 -33.58 -23.65 -14.62
CA SER A 251 -33.27 -24.87 -13.86
C SER A 251 -33.68 -26.15 -14.59
N GLY A 252 -32.90 -27.22 -14.47
CA GLY A 252 -33.15 -28.52 -15.12
C GLY A 252 -32.83 -28.58 -16.62
N SER A 253 -32.52 -27.46 -17.27
CA SER A 253 -32.25 -27.42 -18.72
C SER A 253 -30.95 -28.16 -19.08
N THR A 254 -31.00 -28.96 -20.13
CA THR A 254 -29.87 -29.79 -20.64
C THR A 254 -29.86 -29.78 -22.16
N GLY A 255 -28.70 -30.05 -22.78
CA GLY A 255 -28.58 -30.05 -24.25
C GLY A 255 -27.18 -29.70 -24.75
N SER A 256 -27.00 -29.65 -26.08
CA SER A 256 -25.74 -29.29 -26.73
C SER A 256 -25.54 -27.79 -26.85
N PHE A 257 -24.31 -27.32 -26.60
CA PHE A 257 -23.91 -25.92 -26.76
C PHE A 257 -22.56 -25.79 -27.48
N GLN A 258 -22.26 -24.61 -28.01
CA GLN A 258 -20.96 -24.22 -28.51
C GLN A 258 -20.45 -23.00 -27.73
N LEU A 259 -19.39 -23.20 -26.94
CA LEU A 259 -18.67 -22.11 -26.29
C LEU A 259 -17.58 -21.62 -27.25
N ARG A 260 -17.54 -20.31 -27.51
CA ARG A 260 -16.49 -19.65 -28.30
C ARG A 260 -15.73 -18.70 -27.38
N SER A 261 -14.40 -18.75 -27.43
CA SER A 261 -13.52 -17.74 -26.86
C SER A 261 -12.81 -17.01 -28.00
N THR A 262 -12.63 -15.70 -27.89
CA THR A 262 -11.81 -14.91 -28.80
C THR A 262 -11.10 -13.84 -28.00
N PHE A 263 -9.77 -13.97 -27.92
CA PHE A 263 -8.91 -12.99 -27.29
C PHE A 263 -8.19 -12.16 -28.36
N GLN A 264 -8.31 -10.85 -28.24
CA GLN A 264 -7.63 -9.86 -29.06
C GLN A 264 -6.62 -9.10 -28.20
N ASN A 265 -5.41 -8.90 -28.72
CA ASN A 265 -4.41 -8.02 -28.10
C ASN A 265 -4.22 -6.79 -29.01
N PRO A 266 -4.83 -5.63 -28.68
CA PRO A 266 -4.69 -4.43 -29.50
C PRO A 266 -3.25 -3.93 -29.62
N GLY A 267 -2.34 -4.29 -28.70
CA GLY A 267 -0.91 -3.96 -28.81
C GLY A 267 -0.24 -4.51 -30.08
N ASN A 268 -0.82 -5.53 -30.71
CA ASN A 268 -0.35 -6.07 -31.98
C ASN A 268 -0.61 -5.14 -33.18
N CYS A 269 -1.51 -4.15 -33.07
CA CYS A 269 -1.89 -3.22 -34.14
C CYS A 269 -0.85 -2.12 -34.42
N GLY A 270 0.30 -2.14 -33.73
CA GLY A 270 1.25 -1.04 -33.70
C GLY A 270 0.74 0.13 -32.85
N VAL A 271 1.64 0.89 -32.24
CA VAL A 271 1.31 2.02 -31.37
C VAL A 271 2.19 3.20 -31.75
N SER A 272 1.58 4.30 -32.19
CA SER A 272 2.28 5.60 -32.29
C SER A 272 2.15 6.32 -30.95
N ASN A 273 3.20 6.98 -30.46
CA ASN A 273 3.01 7.93 -29.34
C ASN A 273 2.46 9.25 -29.89
N LEU A 274 1.66 9.94 -29.08
CA LEU A 274 1.16 11.29 -29.34
C LEU A 274 1.31 12.10 -28.05
N LEU A 275 1.89 13.28 -28.13
CA LEU A 275 2.09 14.18 -26.99
C LEU A 275 0.84 15.06 -26.76
N PRO A 276 0.56 15.46 -25.51
CA PRO A 276 -0.45 16.49 -25.25
C PRO A 276 -0.06 17.81 -25.93
N ASN A 277 -1.01 18.45 -26.62
CA ASN A 277 -0.81 19.63 -27.46
C ASN A 277 -0.04 19.39 -28.78
N GLU A 278 0.04 18.13 -29.24
CA GLU A 278 0.56 17.78 -30.57
C GLU A 278 -0.56 17.75 -31.64
N SER A 279 -0.18 18.07 -32.89
CA SER A 279 -1.02 17.91 -34.08
C SER A 279 -0.29 17.03 -35.09
N LEU A 280 -0.86 15.87 -35.42
CA LEU A 280 -0.23 14.82 -36.22
C LEU A 280 -1.10 14.45 -37.42
N THR A 281 -0.58 14.64 -38.63
CA THR A 281 -1.19 14.10 -39.84
C THR A 281 -0.77 12.64 -40.05
N SER A 282 -1.74 11.76 -40.30
CA SER A 282 -1.56 10.34 -40.54
C SER A 282 -2.55 9.87 -41.63
N ALA A 283 -2.78 8.56 -41.78
CA ALA A 283 -3.76 8.01 -42.71
C ALA A 283 -4.25 6.63 -42.27
N LEU A 284 -5.54 6.34 -42.46
CA LEU A 284 -6.05 4.96 -42.41
C LEU A 284 -5.68 4.25 -43.71
N ASN A 285 -5.06 3.08 -43.60
CA ASN A 285 -4.57 2.26 -44.71
C ASN A 285 -5.16 0.85 -44.63
N SER A 286 -5.24 0.16 -45.77
CA SER A 286 -5.79 -1.21 -45.89
C SER A 286 -4.98 -2.32 -45.20
N GLY A 287 -3.98 -1.96 -44.39
CA GLY A 287 -3.18 -2.84 -43.55
C GLY A 287 -3.16 -2.43 -42.06
N ASP A 288 -3.94 -1.42 -41.67
CA ASP A 288 -4.24 -1.17 -40.25
C ASP A 288 -5.17 -2.28 -39.70
N CYS A 289 -5.29 -2.36 -38.38
CA CYS A 289 -6.18 -3.35 -37.75
C CYS A 289 -7.67 -3.07 -38.06
N PRO A 290 -8.52 -4.11 -38.14
CA PRO A 290 -9.96 -3.90 -38.06
C PRO A 290 -10.34 -3.44 -36.65
N LEU A 291 -11.37 -2.60 -36.53
CA LEU A 291 -11.86 -2.06 -35.26
C LEU A 291 -12.26 -3.16 -34.25
N THR A 292 -12.60 -4.36 -34.74
CA THR A 292 -12.91 -5.56 -33.94
C THR A 292 -11.76 -6.07 -33.05
N VAL A 293 -10.51 -5.65 -33.28
CA VAL A 293 -9.41 -5.95 -32.33
C VAL A 293 -9.57 -5.15 -31.04
N PHE A 294 -10.12 -3.94 -31.12
CA PHE A 294 -10.38 -3.05 -29.98
C PHE A 294 -11.78 -3.25 -29.41
N LEU A 295 -12.77 -3.47 -30.27
CA LEU A 295 -14.19 -3.58 -29.93
C LEU A 295 -14.80 -4.84 -30.60
N PRO A 296 -14.67 -6.04 -29.98
CA PRO A 296 -15.05 -7.31 -30.63
C PRO A 296 -16.49 -7.46 -31.13
N ASP A 297 -17.41 -6.62 -30.69
CA ASP A 297 -18.82 -6.61 -31.11
C ASP A 297 -19.13 -5.56 -32.20
N ASN A 298 -18.14 -4.73 -32.57
CA ASN A 298 -18.31 -3.69 -33.58
C ASN A 298 -18.26 -4.29 -34.99
N ASN A 299 -19.45 -4.50 -35.58
CA ASN A 299 -19.62 -5.08 -36.92
C ASN A 299 -19.47 -4.07 -38.07
N SER A 300 -18.87 -2.89 -37.86
CA SER A 300 -18.73 -1.84 -38.89
C SER A 300 -17.87 -2.25 -40.09
N GLY A 301 -16.87 -3.12 -39.89
CA GLY A 301 -15.81 -3.34 -40.89
C GLY A 301 -14.83 -2.17 -41.04
N SER A 302 -14.86 -1.18 -40.14
CA SER A 302 -13.94 -0.04 -40.18
C SER A 302 -12.51 -0.42 -39.77
N LEU A 303 -11.54 0.27 -40.36
CA LEU A 303 -10.11 0.15 -40.05
C LEU A 303 -9.69 1.16 -38.98
N ALA A 304 -8.79 0.78 -38.09
CA ALA A 304 -8.50 1.51 -36.85
C ALA A 304 -7.00 1.58 -36.54
N ARG A 305 -6.51 2.77 -36.18
CA ARG A 305 -5.14 3.02 -35.72
C ARG A 305 -5.15 3.64 -34.33
N GLN A 306 -4.29 3.15 -33.44
CA GLN A 306 -4.17 3.64 -32.06
C GLN A 306 -2.97 4.56 -31.85
N PHE A 307 -3.17 5.55 -30.98
CA PHE A 307 -2.18 6.50 -30.52
C PHE A 307 -2.12 6.47 -29.00
N ARG A 308 -0.92 6.37 -28.43
CA ARG A 308 -0.69 6.35 -26.98
C ARG A 308 -0.42 7.77 -26.48
N LEU A 309 -1.31 8.27 -25.64
CA LEU A 309 -1.19 9.55 -24.96
C LEU A 309 -0.76 9.33 -23.50
N VAL A 310 0.16 10.17 -23.00
CA VAL A 310 0.51 10.25 -21.58
C VAL A 310 0.00 11.57 -21.03
N VAL A 311 -0.89 11.50 -20.05
CA VAL A 311 -1.41 12.65 -19.30
C VAL A 311 -0.67 12.67 -17.96
N SER A 312 0.25 13.62 -17.77
CA SER A 312 1.13 13.67 -16.58
C SER A 312 0.46 14.17 -15.31
N ARG A 313 -0.66 14.90 -15.45
CA ARG A 313 -1.47 15.50 -14.38
C ARG A 313 -2.92 15.64 -14.85
N PRO A 314 -3.91 15.72 -13.95
CA PRO A 314 -5.29 15.97 -14.33
C PRO A 314 -5.50 17.30 -15.06
N GLY A 315 -6.55 17.40 -15.88
CA GLY A 315 -6.84 18.56 -16.72
C GLY A 315 -7.89 18.28 -17.80
N PHE A 316 -8.20 19.24 -18.66
CA PHE A 316 -9.10 19.06 -19.80
C PHE A 316 -8.33 18.69 -21.07
N LEU A 317 -8.58 17.49 -21.59
CA LEU A 317 -8.13 17.08 -22.92
C LEU A 317 -9.23 17.34 -23.94
N THR A 318 -8.88 18.01 -25.03
CA THR A 318 -9.65 18.00 -26.28
C THR A 318 -8.87 17.18 -27.31
N ILE A 319 -9.58 16.35 -28.07
CA ILE A 319 -9.07 15.56 -29.18
C ILE A 319 -9.95 15.90 -30.39
N ASP A 320 -9.34 16.29 -31.50
CA ASP A 320 -9.99 16.51 -32.79
C ASP A 320 -9.44 15.53 -33.81
N LEU A 321 -10.30 14.88 -34.58
CA LEU A 321 -9.95 14.03 -35.71
C LEU A 321 -10.60 14.59 -36.97
N GLU A 322 -9.76 15.07 -37.88
CA GLU A 322 -10.18 15.82 -39.07
C GLU A 322 -9.84 15.05 -40.35
N SER A 323 -10.82 14.88 -41.26
CA SER A 323 -10.63 14.29 -42.59
C SER A 323 -11.69 14.74 -43.61
N GLU A 324 -11.51 14.33 -44.86
CA GLU A 324 -12.53 14.36 -45.93
C GLU A 324 -13.54 13.20 -45.80
N PHE A 325 -13.26 12.21 -44.94
CA PHE A 325 -14.16 11.08 -44.66
C PHE A 325 -14.88 11.21 -43.31
N ASP A 326 -15.96 10.43 -43.18
CA ASP A 326 -16.82 10.27 -42.00
C ASP A 326 -16.01 9.66 -40.82
N THR A 327 -15.51 10.49 -39.90
CA THR A 327 -14.52 10.07 -38.88
C THR A 327 -15.17 9.44 -37.63
N TYR A 328 -14.40 8.70 -36.84
CA TYR A 328 -14.82 8.24 -35.50
C TYR A 328 -13.60 8.16 -34.56
N LEU A 329 -13.69 8.80 -33.38
CA LEU A 329 -12.77 8.66 -32.26
C LEU A 329 -13.33 7.76 -31.14
N TYR A 330 -12.47 6.88 -30.62
CA TYR A 330 -12.64 6.27 -29.30
C TYR A 330 -11.48 6.65 -28.38
N LEU A 331 -11.78 7.11 -27.18
CA LEU A 331 -10.81 7.36 -26.11
C LEU A 331 -10.90 6.24 -25.07
N MET A 332 -9.77 5.57 -24.83
CA MET A 332 -9.67 4.37 -24.01
C MET A 332 -8.62 4.53 -22.89
N THR A 333 -8.83 3.80 -21.80
CA THR A 333 -7.80 3.60 -20.75
C THR A 333 -6.62 2.77 -21.26
N SER A 334 -5.51 2.74 -20.50
CA SER A 334 -4.39 1.80 -20.70
C SER A 334 -4.78 0.31 -20.73
N ARG A 335 -5.98 -0.04 -20.27
CA ARG A 335 -6.56 -1.39 -20.30
C ARG A 335 -7.50 -1.63 -21.51
N TYR A 336 -7.55 -0.72 -22.48
CA TYR A 336 -8.47 -0.74 -23.62
C TYR A 336 -9.98 -0.66 -23.29
N ARG A 337 -10.35 -0.40 -22.03
CA ARG A 337 -11.74 0.00 -21.72
C ARG A 337 -11.99 1.40 -22.28
N VAL A 338 -13.01 1.54 -23.14
CA VAL A 338 -13.55 2.84 -23.58
C VAL A 338 -13.93 3.69 -22.37
N ILE A 339 -13.74 5.01 -22.49
CA ILE A 339 -14.24 6.00 -21.54
C ILE A 339 -15.00 7.13 -22.23
N ASP A 340 -14.71 7.43 -23.49
CA ASP A 340 -15.38 8.42 -24.32
C ASP A 340 -15.34 7.98 -25.78
N GLU A 341 -16.34 8.35 -26.57
CA GLU A 341 -16.41 8.08 -28.01
C GLU A 341 -17.26 9.15 -28.72
N ASN A 342 -16.90 9.50 -29.95
CA ASN A 342 -17.67 10.43 -30.79
C ASN A 342 -17.26 10.31 -32.27
N ASP A 343 -18.24 10.48 -33.15
CA ASP A 343 -18.14 10.53 -34.61
C ASP A 343 -18.26 11.97 -35.15
N ASP A 344 -19.32 12.71 -34.79
CA ASP A 344 -19.75 13.96 -35.46
C ASP A 344 -19.55 15.29 -34.70
N GLY A 345 -18.92 15.28 -33.52
CA GLY A 345 -18.92 16.42 -32.58
C GLY A 345 -17.99 17.59 -32.90
N GLY A 346 -17.22 17.49 -33.99
CA GLY A 346 -16.34 18.51 -34.54
C GLY A 346 -17.03 19.35 -35.61
N ASP A 347 -16.25 19.86 -36.57
CA ASP A 347 -16.76 20.72 -37.63
C ASP A 347 -17.08 19.85 -38.87
N GLY A 348 -18.37 19.55 -39.11
CA GLY A 348 -18.81 18.75 -40.27
C GLY A 348 -19.10 17.29 -39.95
N LEU A 349 -18.26 16.37 -40.43
CA LEU A 349 -18.26 14.93 -40.10
C LEU A 349 -16.96 14.52 -39.36
N ASN A 350 -16.39 15.49 -38.66
CA ASN A 350 -15.14 15.38 -37.93
C ASN A 350 -15.42 15.10 -36.46
N SER A 351 -14.67 14.22 -35.82
CA SER A 351 -14.91 13.83 -34.42
C SER A 351 -14.23 14.77 -33.44
N ARG A 352 -14.89 15.03 -32.30
CA ARG A 352 -14.34 15.82 -31.19
C ARG A 352 -14.70 15.23 -29.83
N ILE A 353 -13.69 14.80 -29.08
CA ILE A 353 -13.83 14.40 -27.67
C ILE A 353 -13.27 15.53 -26.79
N ARG A 354 -14.05 16.03 -25.82
CA ARG A 354 -13.55 16.98 -24.80
C ARG A 354 -13.86 16.48 -23.39
N ARG A 355 -12.85 15.93 -22.71
CA ARG A 355 -12.99 15.24 -21.42
C ARG A 355 -12.08 15.81 -20.34
N ARG A 356 -12.51 15.80 -19.08
CA ARG A 356 -11.58 15.93 -17.95
C ARG A 356 -10.86 14.59 -17.75
N MET A 357 -9.54 14.62 -17.81
CA MET A 357 -8.64 13.49 -17.64
C MET A 357 -8.03 13.50 -16.25
N GLU A 358 -7.69 12.32 -15.74
CA GLU A 358 -6.79 12.14 -14.61
C GLU A 358 -5.38 11.81 -15.12
N ALA A 359 -4.37 11.82 -14.24
CA ALA A 359 -3.02 11.42 -14.61
C ALA A 359 -2.98 9.92 -15.00
N GLY A 360 -2.39 9.58 -16.15
CA GLY A 360 -2.35 8.20 -16.63
C GLY A 360 -1.89 8.02 -18.08
N ILE A 361 -1.92 6.77 -18.53
CA ILE A 361 -1.70 6.37 -19.93
C ILE A 361 -3.07 6.07 -20.54
N TYR A 362 -3.32 6.63 -21.72
CA TYR A 362 -4.56 6.48 -22.47
C TYR A 362 -4.24 6.09 -23.92
N TYR A 363 -5.20 5.45 -24.58
CA TYR A 363 -5.15 5.18 -26.01
C TYR A 363 -6.27 5.93 -26.72
N ILE A 364 -5.93 6.60 -27.81
CA ILE A 364 -6.86 7.22 -28.74
C ILE A 364 -6.90 6.31 -29.96
N VAL A 365 -8.05 5.73 -30.27
CA VAL A 365 -8.26 4.94 -31.49
C VAL A 365 -8.98 5.82 -32.50
N ALA A 366 -8.27 6.16 -33.58
CA ALA A 366 -8.83 6.84 -34.73
C ALA A 366 -9.32 5.80 -35.74
N THR A 367 -10.57 5.93 -36.17
CA THR A 367 -11.22 5.05 -37.15
C THR A 367 -12.21 5.88 -37.97
N SER A 368 -13.13 5.21 -38.66
CA SER A 368 -14.11 5.80 -39.57
C SER A 368 -15.49 5.24 -39.27
N TYR A 369 -16.53 6.05 -39.49
CA TYR A 369 -17.92 5.63 -39.31
C TYR A 369 -18.35 4.52 -40.29
N ARG A 370 -17.69 4.44 -41.46
CA ARG A 370 -18.04 3.53 -42.57
C ARG A 370 -16.97 2.47 -42.83
N SER A 371 -17.41 1.26 -43.17
CA SER A 371 -16.55 0.11 -43.49
C SER A 371 -15.47 0.45 -44.51
N ASP A 372 -14.31 -0.22 -44.40
CA ASP A 372 -13.24 -0.23 -45.40
C ASP A 372 -12.65 1.15 -45.79
N THR A 373 -13.02 2.22 -45.07
CA THR A 373 -12.61 3.59 -45.39
C THR A 373 -11.11 3.78 -45.16
N THR A 374 -10.43 4.35 -46.15
CA THR A 374 -8.99 4.66 -46.10
C THR A 374 -8.75 6.06 -46.64
N GLY A 375 -7.72 6.74 -46.14
CA GLY A 375 -7.43 8.13 -46.47
C GLY A 375 -6.64 8.86 -45.38
N PRO A 376 -6.11 10.06 -45.69
CA PRO A 376 -5.40 10.89 -44.71
C PRO A 376 -6.34 11.42 -43.63
N PHE A 377 -5.80 11.69 -42.44
CA PHE A 377 -6.48 12.41 -41.37
C PHE A 377 -5.48 13.24 -40.56
N THR A 378 -5.95 14.30 -39.92
CA THR A 378 -5.18 15.04 -38.90
C THR A 378 -5.78 14.74 -37.54
N LEU A 379 -4.95 14.27 -36.61
CA LEU A 379 -5.30 14.05 -35.21
C LEU A 379 -4.61 15.13 -34.37
N GLN A 380 -5.39 16.04 -33.78
CA GLN A 380 -4.88 17.07 -32.89
C GLN A 380 -5.33 16.81 -31.46
N THR A 381 -4.42 17.02 -30.49
CA THR A 381 -4.80 17.15 -29.09
C THR A 381 -4.57 18.57 -28.62
N ARG A 382 -5.38 19.03 -27.66
CA ARG A 382 -5.15 20.23 -26.87
C ARG A 382 -5.41 19.89 -25.41
N PHE A 383 -4.42 20.06 -24.55
CA PHE A 383 -4.50 19.68 -23.13
C PHE A 383 -4.25 20.89 -22.24
N ASP A 384 -5.28 21.25 -21.48
CA ASP A 384 -5.26 22.33 -20.50
C ASP A 384 -5.14 21.75 -19.08
N SER A 385 -4.09 22.12 -18.36
CA SER A 385 -3.82 21.68 -16.98
C SER A 385 -4.34 22.66 -15.92
N GLY A 386 -5.21 23.59 -16.30
CA GLY A 386 -5.61 24.73 -15.47
C GLY A 386 -4.65 25.91 -15.61
N SER A 387 -5.19 27.11 -15.34
CA SER A 387 -4.52 28.40 -15.48
C SER A 387 -4.15 29.06 -14.15
N ASP A 388 -4.88 28.75 -13.08
CA ASP A 388 -4.90 29.59 -11.87
C ASP A 388 -3.82 29.19 -10.87
N THR A 389 -3.04 30.17 -10.42
CA THR A 389 -2.18 30.05 -9.22
C THR A 389 -2.89 30.74 -8.05
N VAL A 390 -3.29 29.98 -7.03
CA VAL A 390 -4.12 30.46 -5.91
C VAL A 390 -3.39 30.29 -4.57
N SER A 391 -3.44 31.29 -3.70
CA SER A 391 -2.83 31.26 -2.36
C SER A 391 -3.88 31.30 -1.23
N LEU A 392 -3.82 30.35 -0.29
CA LEU A 392 -4.72 30.29 0.87
C LEU A 392 -3.95 30.61 2.17
N PHE A 393 -4.30 31.72 2.82
CA PHE A 393 -3.62 32.24 4.01
C PHE A 393 -4.33 31.82 5.30
N LEU A 394 -3.58 31.28 6.26
CA LEU A 394 -4.06 30.71 7.52
C LEU A 394 -3.40 31.41 8.72
N HIS A 395 -4.21 31.94 9.64
CA HIS A 395 -3.72 32.72 10.79
C HIS A 395 -3.18 31.86 11.96
N GLY A 396 -2.47 32.52 12.88
CA GLY A 396 -1.90 31.92 14.10
C GLY A 396 -2.90 31.73 15.25
N LEU A 397 -2.37 31.30 16.41
CA LEU A 397 -3.10 31.21 17.69
C LEU A 397 -3.42 32.62 18.23
N ASN A 398 -4.56 32.81 18.87
CA ASN A 398 -5.01 34.09 19.46
C ASN A 398 -4.94 35.23 18.41
N SER A 399 -5.44 34.93 17.22
CA SER A 399 -5.35 35.74 16.01
C SER A 399 -6.55 35.47 15.10
N ASP A 400 -6.67 36.21 14.00
CA ASP A 400 -7.71 36.01 12.99
C ASP A 400 -7.22 36.37 11.57
N ALA A 401 -8.08 36.28 10.57
CA ALA A 401 -7.72 36.59 9.18
C ALA A 401 -7.16 38.03 8.95
N ASP A 402 -7.45 39.01 9.83
CA ASP A 402 -6.89 40.37 9.72
C ASP A 402 -5.39 40.46 10.04
N ALA A 403 -4.77 39.40 10.59
CA ALA A 403 -3.31 39.28 10.66
C ALA A 403 -2.63 39.46 9.28
N TRP A 404 -3.31 39.03 8.21
CA TRP A 404 -2.84 39.18 6.82
C TRP A 404 -3.21 40.52 6.19
N ARG A 405 -3.92 41.42 6.89
CA ARG A 405 -4.43 42.69 6.33
C ARG A 405 -3.34 43.69 5.93
N ALA A 406 -2.14 43.59 6.53
CA ALA A 406 -0.97 44.35 6.07
C ALA A 406 -0.44 43.78 4.75
N PHE A 407 -0.21 42.47 4.70
CA PHE A 407 0.28 41.76 3.52
C PHE A 407 -0.66 41.88 2.31
N ASN A 408 -1.95 41.61 2.48
CA ASN A 408 -2.96 41.70 1.43
C ASN A 408 -2.96 43.09 0.77
N ARG A 409 -3.00 44.15 1.59
CA ARG A 409 -2.99 45.55 1.12
C ARG A 409 -1.72 45.93 0.37
N ASN A 410 -0.55 45.55 0.90
CA ASN A 410 0.74 46.06 0.43
C ASN A 410 1.29 45.24 -0.75
N GLU A 411 1.13 43.92 -0.73
CA GLU A 411 1.83 42.99 -1.64
C GLU A 411 0.87 42.28 -2.61
N MET A 412 -0.42 42.18 -2.26
CA MET A 412 -1.48 41.54 -3.07
C MET A 412 -2.51 42.54 -3.59
N GLY A 413 -2.25 43.85 -3.47
CA GLY A 413 -3.11 44.92 -3.98
C GLY A 413 -4.51 44.99 -3.36
N GLY A 414 -4.74 44.34 -2.21
CA GLY A 414 -6.05 44.21 -1.57
C GLY A 414 -6.96 43.12 -2.17
N GLN A 415 -6.44 42.24 -3.04
CA GLN A 415 -7.23 41.28 -3.82
C GLN A 415 -7.60 39.98 -3.06
N CYS A 416 -7.08 39.74 -1.85
CA CYS A 416 -7.40 38.51 -1.12
C CYS A 416 -8.72 38.61 -0.37
N GLU A 417 -9.66 37.73 -0.67
CA GLU A 417 -11.00 37.71 -0.08
C GLU A 417 -11.05 36.90 1.23
N ARG A 418 -11.82 37.37 2.22
CA ARG A 418 -11.97 36.68 3.51
C ARG A 418 -13.05 35.59 3.41
N ILE A 419 -12.70 34.37 3.78
CA ILE A 419 -13.61 33.21 3.74
C ILE A 419 -13.72 32.53 5.10
N THR A 420 -14.92 32.00 5.37
CA THR A 420 -15.30 31.34 6.63
C THR A 420 -16.00 30.01 6.35
N SER A 421 -16.19 29.16 7.37
CA SER A 421 -17.06 27.98 7.26
C SER A 421 -18.50 28.33 6.83
N ALA A 422 -19.02 29.48 7.27
CA ALA A 422 -20.35 29.97 6.91
C ALA A 422 -20.42 30.40 5.44
N THR A 423 -19.37 31.04 4.93
CA THR A 423 -19.21 31.42 3.51
C THR A 423 -19.19 30.19 2.60
N ILE A 424 -18.41 29.18 2.98
CA ILE A 424 -18.29 27.90 2.25
C ILE A 424 -19.61 27.13 2.28
N SER A 425 -20.26 27.01 3.45
CA SER A 425 -21.50 26.23 3.61
C SER A 425 -22.76 26.88 3.03
N ARG A 426 -22.76 28.21 2.85
CA ARG A 426 -23.79 28.93 2.08
C ARG A 426 -23.43 29.13 0.61
N ASP A 427 -22.28 28.61 0.18
CA ASP A 427 -21.72 28.69 -1.16
C ASP A 427 -21.71 30.11 -1.77
N GLU A 428 -21.34 31.10 -0.94
CA GLU A 428 -21.56 32.52 -1.24
C GLU A 428 -20.85 32.97 -2.54
N PRO A 429 -21.47 33.88 -3.34
CA PRO A 429 -20.96 34.28 -4.64
C PRO A 429 -19.82 35.32 -4.54
N ILE A 430 -18.71 34.89 -3.94
CA ILE A 430 -17.44 35.64 -3.93
C ILE A 430 -16.76 35.50 -5.30
N ALA A 431 -16.04 36.54 -5.72
CA ALA A 431 -15.28 36.54 -6.97
C ALA A 431 -14.16 35.49 -6.98
N ARG A 432 -13.77 35.06 -8.18
CA ARG A 432 -12.51 34.34 -8.39
C ARG A 432 -11.35 35.31 -8.13
N THR A 433 -10.50 35.00 -7.16
CA THR A 433 -9.35 35.84 -6.78
C THR A 433 -8.06 35.02 -6.70
N PRO A 434 -6.86 35.63 -6.85
CA PRO A 434 -5.59 34.90 -6.74
C PRO A 434 -5.27 34.47 -5.30
N CYS A 435 -6.04 34.93 -4.31
CA CYS A 435 -5.82 34.59 -2.92
C CYS A 435 -7.09 34.68 -2.05
N TYR A 436 -7.05 33.91 -0.95
CA TYR A 436 -8.10 33.83 0.06
C TYR A 436 -7.50 33.87 1.47
N LEU A 437 -8.14 34.58 2.39
CA LEU A 437 -7.77 34.66 3.80
C LEU A 437 -8.78 33.80 4.60
N TYR A 438 -8.34 32.66 5.12
CA TYR A 438 -9.21 31.79 5.93
C TYR A 438 -9.25 32.27 7.38
N ASP A 439 -10.47 32.27 7.93
CA ASP A 439 -10.80 32.69 9.29
C ASP A 439 -11.38 31.46 10.00
N PHE A 440 -10.62 30.86 10.93
CA PHE A 440 -10.96 29.56 11.53
C PHE A 440 -12.23 29.60 12.40
N ASP A 441 -12.89 28.46 12.60
CA ASP A 441 -14.09 28.40 13.43
C ASP A 441 -13.80 28.65 14.93
N GLU A 442 -14.68 29.40 15.59
CA GLU A 442 -14.69 29.50 17.05
C GLU A 442 -15.22 28.20 17.67
N LYS A 443 -14.60 27.73 18.74
CA LYS A 443 -14.95 26.44 19.37
C LYS A 443 -15.38 26.59 20.82
N THR A 444 -16.34 25.77 21.26
CA THR A 444 -16.66 25.62 22.69
C THR A 444 -16.22 24.24 23.17
N VAL A 445 -15.36 24.19 24.20
CA VAL A 445 -14.81 22.95 24.79
C VAL A 445 -14.96 23.01 26.30
N SER A 446 -15.56 22.00 26.91
CA SER A 446 -15.81 21.93 28.37
C SER A 446 -16.50 23.18 28.95
N GLY A 447 -17.41 23.81 28.18
CA GLY A 447 -18.12 25.03 28.57
C GLY A 447 -17.34 26.34 28.35
N ILE A 448 -16.08 26.28 27.89
CA ILE A 448 -15.27 27.45 27.57
C ILE A 448 -15.33 27.72 26.07
N ARG A 449 -15.76 28.93 25.67
CA ARG A 449 -15.67 29.44 24.30
C ARG A 449 -14.25 29.94 24.04
N TRP A 450 -13.72 29.62 22.86
CA TRP A 450 -12.38 29.91 22.39
C TRP A 450 -12.37 30.88 21.22
N GLY A 451 -11.22 31.54 21.02
CA GLY A 451 -10.90 32.23 19.76
C GLY A 451 -10.84 31.27 18.56
N ARG A 452 -10.83 31.87 17.37
CA ARG A 452 -10.87 31.17 16.08
C ARG A 452 -9.73 30.17 15.94
N GLY A 453 -10.08 28.90 15.76
CA GLY A 453 -9.14 27.78 15.67
C GLY A 453 -8.36 27.45 16.96
N ASP A 454 -8.43 28.24 18.04
CA ASP A 454 -7.57 28.07 19.23
C ASP A 454 -7.88 26.79 20.02
N GLY A 455 -9.18 26.47 20.15
CA GLY A 455 -9.67 25.29 20.88
C GLY A 455 -9.70 23.99 20.06
N SER A 456 -9.40 24.07 18.76
CA SER A 456 -9.43 22.91 17.84
C SER A 456 -8.22 21.98 18.02
N THR A 457 -8.34 20.75 17.55
CA THR A 457 -7.22 19.84 17.28
C THR A 457 -6.65 20.11 15.90
N TYR A 458 -5.43 19.66 15.61
CA TYR A 458 -4.87 19.79 14.25
C TYR A 458 -5.68 19.00 13.21
N ALA A 459 -6.33 17.89 13.58
CA ALA A 459 -7.21 17.14 12.68
C ALA A 459 -8.47 17.95 12.29
N GLU A 460 -9.08 18.66 13.25
CA GLU A 460 -10.21 19.56 12.98
C GLU A 460 -9.78 20.76 12.12
N LEU A 461 -8.64 21.40 12.44
CA LEU A 461 -8.09 22.50 11.62
C LEU A 461 -7.73 22.05 10.20
N GLY A 462 -7.17 20.84 10.05
CA GLY A 462 -6.91 20.24 8.74
C GLY A 462 -8.20 19.93 7.96
N THR A 463 -9.30 19.62 8.66
CA THR A 463 -10.63 19.44 8.07
C THR A 463 -11.23 20.78 7.62
N GLU A 464 -11.02 21.86 8.38
CA GLU A 464 -11.40 23.23 7.99
C GLU A 464 -10.64 23.70 6.75
N VAL A 465 -9.31 23.56 6.73
CA VAL A 465 -8.47 23.85 5.55
C VAL A 465 -8.90 23.01 4.34
N GLY A 466 -9.20 21.72 4.55
CA GLY A 466 -9.67 20.84 3.48
C GLY A 466 -10.99 21.29 2.86
N LYS A 467 -11.96 21.74 3.67
CA LYS A 467 -13.21 22.34 3.15
C LYS A 467 -12.95 23.60 2.33
N ALA A 468 -12.00 24.44 2.74
CA ALA A 468 -11.63 25.64 1.99
C ALA A 468 -11.00 25.27 0.62
N VAL A 469 -10.06 24.34 0.59
CA VAL A 469 -9.43 23.88 -0.67
C VAL A 469 -10.45 23.19 -1.59
N ASP A 470 -11.34 22.36 -1.03
CA ASP A 470 -12.41 21.69 -1.77
C ASP A 470 -13.43 22.68 -2.36
N TRP A 471 -13.67 23.82 -1.69
CA TRP A 471 -14.53 24.90 -2.18
C TRP A 471 -13.86 25.75 -3.28
N ILE A 472 -12.56 26.05 -3.12
CA ILE A 472 -11.77 26.79 -4.12
C ILE A 472 -11.63 25.99 -5.42
N ARG A 473 -11.34 24.67 -5.37
CA ARG A 473 -11.18 23.84 -6.58
C ARG A 473 -12.46 23.65 -7.41
N LEU A 474 -13.64 23.90 -6.82
CA LEU A 474 -14.91 23.89 -7.54
C LEU A 474 -15.16 25.22 -8.28
N ARG A 475 -14.42 26.27 -7.92
CA ARG A 475 -14.53 27.62 -8.47
C ARG A 475 -13.40 27.99 -9.42
N HIS A 476 -12.19 27.46 -9.23
CA HIS A 476 -10.99 27.75 -9.99
C HIS A 476 -10.50 26.56 -10.81
N ASP A 477 -9.87 26.82 -11.97
CA ASP A 477 -9.14 25.78 -12.71
C ASP A 477 -7.66 25.83 -12.28
N ILE A 478 -7.42 25.31 -11.08
CA ILE A 478 -6.16 25.45 -10.33
C ILE A 478 -5.04 24.70 -11.04
N ARG A 479 -4.00 25.42 -11.48
CA ARG A 479 -2.69 24.86 -11.83
C ARG A 479 -1.82 24.63 -10.59
N THR A 480 -1.84 25.60 -9.68
CA THR A 480 -0.94 25.70 -8.53
C THR A 480 -1.69 26.24 -7.31
N LEU A 481 -1.63 25.53 -6.18
CA LEU A 481 -2.16 25.96 -4.89
C LEU A 481 -0.99 26.15 -3.91
N VAL A 482 -0.92 27.29 -3.24
CA VAL A 482 0.04 27.53 -2.14
C VAL A 482 -0.70 27.76 -0.83
N LEU A 483 -0.46 26.92 0.17
CA LEU A 483 -0.93 27.15 1.53
C LEU A 483 0.10 27.99 2.28
N VAL A 484 -0.31 29.13 2.83
CA VAL A 484 0.56 30.05 3.59
C VAL A 484 0.08 30.11 5.03
N GLY A 485 0.87 29.61 5.97
CA GLY A 485 0.48 29.50 7.38
C GLY A 485 1.43 30.20 8.34
N HIS A 486 0.88 31.09 9.17
CA HIS A 486 1.62 31.64 10.32
C HIS A 486 1.38 30.79 11.56
N SER A 487 2.43 30.50 12.32
CA SER A 487 2.34 29.87 13.65
C SER A 487 1.46 28.59 13.61
N ARG A 488 0.35 28.56 14.36
CA ARG A 488 -0.65 27.48 14.38
C ARG A 488 -1.28 27.19 13.00
N GLY A 489 -1.44 28.19 12.13
CA GLY A 489 -1.93 28.03 10.77
C GLY A 489 -1.00 27.20 9.88
N GLY A 490 0.31 27.29 10.09
CA GLY A 490 1.27 26.41 9.39
C GLY A 490 1.14 24.95 9.79
N LEU A 491 0.75 24.67 11.04
CA LEU A 491 0.43 23.31 11.50
C LEU A 491 -0.94 22.84 10.99
N ALA A 492 -1.92 23.74 10.82
CA ALA A 492 -3.20 23.43 10.18
C ALA A 492 -3.03 23.01 8.70
N ALA A 493 -2.23 23.76 7.93
CA ALA A 493 -1.88 23.39 6.57
C ALA A 493 -1.18 22.02 6.49
N ARG A 494 -0.21 21.75 7.38
CA ARG A 494 0.43 20.43 7.48
C ARG A 494 -0.59 19.33 7.79
N ALA A 495 -1.52 19.56 8.72
CA ALA A 495 -2.50 18.56 9.12
C ALA A 495 -3.44 18.18 7.97
N TYR A 496 -3.88 19.17 7.17
CA TYR A 496 -4.58 18.90 5.92
C TYR A 496 -3.71 18.10 4.94
N LEU A 497 -2.55 18.63 4.55
CA LEU A 497 -1.69 18.03 3.51
C LEU A 497 -1.24 16.60 3.84
N GLN A 498 -1.01 16.30 5.12
CA GLN A 498 -0.63 14.96 5.58
C GLN A 498 -1.83 14.01 5.80
N SER A 499 -3.06 14.51 5.81
CA SER A 499 -4.28 13.67 5.84
C SER A 499 -4.67 13.12 4.46
N LEU A 500 -4.10 13.68 3.38
CA LEU A 500 -4.41 13.29 2.01
C LEU A 500 -3.81 11.91 1.67
N PRO A 501 -4.61 10.96 1.14
CA PRO A 501 -4.11 9.63 0.77
C PRO A 501 -3.16 9.66 -0.43
N THR A 502 -3.30 10.67 -1.29
CA THR A 502 -2.52 10.90 -2.51
C THR A 502 -2.14 12.38 -2.63
N ARG A 503 -1.36 12.72 -3.66
CA ARG A 503 -1.19 14.13 -4.09
C ARG A 503 -2.53 14.74 -4.50
N LEU A 504 -2.62 16.06 -4.39
CA LEU A 504 -3.68 16.85 -5.03
C LEU A 504 -3.51 16.84 -6.57
N PRO A 505 -4.58 17.07 -7.35
CA PRO A 505 -4.52 17.04 -8.82
C PRO A 505 -3.78 18.23 -9.46
N PHE A 506 -3.14 19.09 -8.67
CA PHE A 506 -2.46 20.31 -9.07
C PHE A 506 -1.20 20.53 -8.23
N ARG A 507 -0.29 21.39 -8.70
CA ARG A 507 0.97 21.68 -7.98
C ARG A 507 0.66 22.24 -6.60
N THR A 508 1.30 21.71 -5.56
CA THR A 508 1.00 22.09 -4.17
C THR A 508 2.23 22.60 -3.44
N GLY A 509 2.17 23.85 -2.98
CA GLY A 509 3.20 24.50 -2.16
C GLY A 509 2.76 24.68 -0.70
N LEU A 510 3.73 24.66 0.22
CA LEU A 510 3.52 25.02 1.63
C LEU A 510 4.54 26.08 2.06
N VAL A 511 4.06 27.27 2.44
CA VAL A 511 4.86 28.34 3.04
C VAL A 511 4.52 28.46 4.52
N THR A 512 5.52 28.37 5.39
CA THR A 512 5.37 28.46 6.85
C THR A 512 6.16 29.64 7.42
N ILE A 513 5.53 30.38 8.34
CA ILE A 513 6.14 31.53 9.01
C ILE A 513 6.05 31.27 10.52
N GLY A 514 7.17 31.34 11.25
CA GLY A 514 7.26 31.12 12.70
C GLY A 514 6.64 29.80 13.22
N THR A 515 6.46 28.82 12.35
CA THR A 515 5.56 27.68 12.62
C THR A 515 6.22 26.67 13.56
N PRO A 516 5.66 26.36 14.75
CA PRO A 516 6.30 25.51 15.74
C PRO A 516 6.21 24.01 15.38
N HIS A 517 6.94 23.58 14.36
CA HIS A 517 6.95 22.21 13.82
C HIS A 517 7.41 21.15 14.83
N LEU A 518 8.21 21.52 15.83
CA LEU A 518 8.63 20.64 16.93
C LEU A 518 7.96 21.02 18.28
N GLY A 519 7.00 21.94 18.25
CA GLY A 519 6.35 22.55 19.42
C GLY A 519 7.12 23.71 20.03
N SER A 520 6.48 24.47 20.91
CA SER A 520 7.09 25.57 21.67
C SER A 520 7.41 25.15 23.12
N PRO A 521 8.29 25.88 23.84
CA PRO A 521 8.53 25.66 25.27
C PRO A 521 7.23 25.72 26.10
N PHE A 522 6.30 26.63 25.77
CA PHE A 522 4.96 26.69 26.39
C PHE A 522 4.18 25.38 26.24
N GLY A 523 4.16 24.78 25.04
CA GLY A 523 3.45 23.53 24.77
C GLY A 523 4.00 22.34 25.57
N ARG A 524 5.32 22.28 25.72
CA ARG A 524 6.03 21.22 26.48
C ARG A 524 5.93 21.42 27.99
N THR A 525 5.96 22.68 28.46
CA THR A 525 5.65 23.02 29.85
C THR A 525 4.24 22.58 30.23
N ARG A 526 3.25 22.78 29.34
CA ARG A 526 1.88 22.29 29.57
C ARG A 526 1.77 20.77 29.58
N TRP A 527 2.57 20.07 28.77
CA TRP A 527 2.65 18.61 28.80
C TRP A 527 3.17 18.10 30.16
N TRP A 528 4.23 18.70 30.71
CA TRP A 528 4.77 18.32 32.01
C TRP A 528 3.74 18.46 33.14
N LEU A 529 3.02 19.59 33.20
CA LEU A 529 1.95 19.81 34.18
C LEU A 529 0.86 18.72 34.10
N ASN A 530 0.37 18.46 32.89
CA ASN A 530 -0.64 17.42 32.65
C ASN A 530 -0.12 16.03 33.07
N ALA A 531 1.12 15.67 32.72
CA ALA A 531 1.72 14.37 33.03
C ALA A 531 1.87 14.13 34.54
N HIS A 532 2.23 15.17 35.30
CA HIS A 532 2.33 15.12 36.76
C HIS A 532 0.99 15.37 37.48
N LYS A 533 -0.12 15.42 36.74
CA LYS A 533 -1.48 15.71 37.23
C LYS A 533 -1.60 17.03 38.02
N ARG A 534 -0.72 18.01 37.73
CA ARG A 534 -0.74 19.32 38.38
C ARG A 534 -1.63 20.26 37.57
N GLU A 535 -2.66 20.81 38.21
CA GLU A 535 -3.33 21.99 37.68
C GLU A 535 -2.49 23.23 38.02
N PRO A 536 -2.33 24.19 37.09
CA PRO A 536 -1.61 25.43 37.39
C PRO A 536 -2.36 26.23 38.45
N ARG A 537 -1.63 26.74 39.46
CA ARG A 537 -2.17 27.58 40.52
C ARG A 537 -2.03 29.06 40.13
N ASP A 538 -3.13 29.80 40.17
CA ASP A 538 -3.16 31.22 39.78
C ASP A 538 -2.52 32.17 40.81
N GLU A 539 -2.29 31.70 42.04
CA GLU A 539 -2.29 32.53 43.25
C GLU A 539 -1.01 33.37 43.48
N ASP A 540 0.13 32.98 42.87
CA ASP A 540 1.45 33.60 43.11
C ASP A 540 1.96 34.49 41.95
N CYS A 541 1.21 34.60 40.84
CA CYS A 541 1.41 35.70 39.91
C CYS A 541 0.67 36.93 40.49
N GLU A 542 1.36 37.87 41.16
CA GLU A 542 0.75 39.01 41.90
C GLU A 542 -0.03 40.07 41.05
N LEU A 543 -0.60 39.69 39.91
CA LEU A 543 -1.43 40.54 39.02
C LEU A 543 -2.71 39.86 38.50
N VAL A 544 -3.14 38.70 39.04
CA VAL A 544 -4.28 37.92 38.52
C VAL A 544 -5.17 37.31 39.62
N HIS A 545 -6.49 37.45 39.49
CA HIS A 545 -7.43 36.72 40.33
C HIS A 545 -7.72 35.29 39.85
N SER A 546 -7.68 34.37 40.82
CA SER A 546 -8.31 33.04 40.88
C SER A 546 -9.45 32.77 39.87
N SER A 547 -9.14 32.11 38.75
CA SER A 547 -10.02 31.16 38.05
C SER A 547 -9.37 30.49 36.84
N TRP A 548 -8.40 31.14 36.19
CA TRP A 548 -7.90 30.76 34.87
C TRP A 548 -6.43 31.20 34.64
N LEU A 549 -5.48 30.26 34.60
CA LEU A 549 -4.11 30.55 34.15
C LEU A 549 -4.10 30.96 32.66
N LYS A 550 -4.06 32.27 32.43
CA LYS A 550 -4.18 32.95 31.13
C LYS A 550 -2.81 33.28 30.53
N PHE A 551 -2.36 32.51 29.55
CA PHE A 551 -1.34 32.98 28.60
C PHE A 551 -2.00 33.84 27.51
N ILE A 552 -2.38 35.08 27.85
CA ILE A 552 -2.93 36.03 26.87
C ILE A 552 -1.79 36.84 26.25
N PHE A 553 -1.70 36.80 24.93
CA PHE A 553 -1.01 37.86 24.19
C PHE A 553 -1.98 39.03 24.02
N SER A 554 -1.55 40.24 24.42
CA SER A 554 -2.37 41.45 24.39
C SER A 554 -2.04 42.31 23.16
N PRO A 555 -2.94 42.38 22.14
CA PRO A 555 -2.65 43.07 20.88
C PRO A 555 -2.50 44.59 21.02
N SER A 556 -3.06 45.18 22.08
CA SER A 556 -2.98 46.62 22.35
C SER A 556 -1.70 47.05 23.08
N THR A 557 -0.91 46.11 23.60
CA THR A 557 0.31 46.41 24.39
C THR A 557 1.57 45.67 23.92
N GLY A 558 1.45 44.67 23.05
CA GLY A 558 2.62 43.92 22.55
C GLY A 558 3.30 43.10 23.65
N HIS A 559 2.54 42.59 24.61
CA HIS A 559 3.04 41.85 25.77
C HIS A 559 2.28 40.53 25.95
N LEU A 560 3.01 39.50 26.41
CA LEU A 560 2.42 38.37 27.11
C LEU A 560 2.07 38.84 28.53
N ALA A 561 0.79 38.78 28.88
CA ALA A 561 0.30 39.29 30.15
C ALA A 561 -0.77 38.37 30.74
N THR A 562 -0.63 38.05 32.02
CA THR A 562 -1.68 37.42 32.83
C THR A 562 -2.66 38.50 33.28
N SER A 563 -3.72 38.76 32.49
CA SER A 563 -4.57 39.95 32.67
C SER A 563 -5.90 39.68 33.39
N HIS A 564 -6.20 40.54 34.37
CA HIS A 564 -7.58 40.90 34.70
C HIS A 564 -8.27 41.49 33.46
N GLY A 565 -9.41 40.93 33.08
CA GLY A 565 -10.19 41.34 31.92
C GLY A 565 -11.11 40.24 31.45
N SER A 566 -12.36 40.58 31.15
CA SER A 566 -13.29 39.68 30.46
C SER A 566 -12.97 39.62 28.96
N ASP A 567 -13.60 38.66 28.28
CA ASP A 567 -13.87 38.72 26.83
C ASP A 567 -12.70 38.63 25.84
N GLN A 568 -11.61 37.94 26.22
CA GLN A 568 -10.87 37.00 25.35
C GLN A 568 -10.00 36.03 26.19
N ARG A 569 -9.91 34.75 25.76
CA ARG A 569 -9.36 33.63 26.56
C ARG A 569 -8.84 32.46 25.70
N PRO A 570 -7.54 32.09 25.75
CA PRO A 570 -7.05 30.75 25.41
C PRO A 570 -6.96 29.85 26.66
N GLN A 571 -7.57 28.66 26.68
CA GLN A 571 -7.62 27.79 27.88
C GLN A 571 -7.68 26.27 27.58
N ARG A 572 -6.55 25.56 27.74
CA ARG A 572 -6.35 24.10 27.52
C ARG A 572 -6.10 23.68 26.06
N SER A 573 -5.03 24.18 25.42
CA SER A 573 -4.59 23.67 24.11
C SER A 573 -3.62 22.49 24.30
N LEU A 574 -3.90 21.35 23.67
CA LEU A 574 -3.16 20.07 23.82
C LEU A 574 -1.92 20.01 22.90
N VAL A 575 -1.07 21.03 22.98
CA VAL A 575 -0.07 21.34 21.93
C VAL A 575 0.97 20.23 21.71
N SER A 576 1.56 19.64 22.77
CA SER A 576 2.75 18.78 22.59
C SER A 576 2.44 17.41 21.96
N GLU A 577 1.45 16.69 22.47
CA GLU A 577 1.07 15.36 21.99
C GLU A 577 0.52 15.42 20.56
N ALA A 578 -0.32 16.43 20.28
CA ALA A 578 -0.91 16.62 18.96
C ALA A 578 0.14 17.03 17.90
N ILE A 579 1.27 17.62 18.28
CA ILE A 579 2.41 17.87 17.38
C ILE A 579 3.22 16.60 17.12
N TRP A 580 3.36 15.70 18.10
CA TRP A 580 4.01 14.40 17.86
C TRP A 580 3.17 13.53 16.90
N ALA A 581 1.87 13.40 17.13
CA ALA A 581 0.96 12.72 16.20
C ALA A 581 0.94 13.37 14.79
N LEU A 582 1.11 14.69 14.71
CA LEU A 582 1.28 15.39 13.43
C LEU A 582 2.66 15.12 12.80
N ASN A 583 3.70 14.85 13.58
CA ASN A 583 5.04 14.53 13.05
C ASN A 583 5.18 13.06 12.65
N ASP A 584 4.44 12.13 13.27
CA ASP A 584 4.32 10.75 12.76
C ASP A 584 3.75 10.72 11.31
N GLY A 585 2.90 11.71 10.97
CA GLY A 585 2.39 11.93 9.61
C GLY A 585 3.35 12.64 8.65
N ALA A 586 4.53 13.09 9.08
CA ALA A 586 5.48 13.83 8.25
C ALA A 586 5.93 13.11 6.95
N PRO A 587 6.04 11.76 6.88
CA PRO A 587 6.32 11.06 5.62
C PRO A 587 5.31 11.33 4.49
N MET A 588 4.10 11.80 4.81
CA MET A 588 3.09 12.18 3.81
C MET A 588 3.34 13.57 3.19
N LEU A 589 4.26 14.38 3.74
CA LEU A 589 4.71 15.63 3.11
C LEU A 589 5.36 15.42 1.74
N ARG A 590 5.69 14.18 1.34
CA ARG A 590 6.04 13.82 -0.05
C ARG A 590 4.92 14.10 -1.06
N ASN A 591 3.71 14.36 -0.58
CA ASN A 591 2.55 14.73 -1.40
C ASN A 591 2.52 16.24 -1.73
N VAL A 592 3.45 17.03 -1.18
CA VAL A 592 3.68 18.44 -1.51
C VAL A 592 4.83 18.52 -2.53
N ASP A 593 4.82 19.49 -3.43
CA ASP A 593 5.85 19.68 -4.44
C ASP A 593 7.02 20.56 -3.97
N LEU A 594 6.73 21.64 -3.23
CA LEU A 594 7.74 22.63 -2.81
C LEU A 594 7.38 23.31 -1.49
N PHE A 595 8.40 23.75 -0.75
CA PHE A 595 8.25 24.37 0.56
C PHE A 595 8.97 25.72 0.66
N GLY A 596 8.42 26.62 1.48
CA GLY A 596 9.01 27.91 1.84
C GLY A 596 8.94 28.15 3.35
N GLU A 597 9.99 28.74 3.93
CA GLU A 597 10.06 29.10 5.34
C GLU A 597 10.43 30.58 5.53
N LEU A 598 9.75 31.28 6.44
CA LEU A 598 10.22 32.55 7.00
C LEU A 598 10.50 32.34 8.49
N ARG A 599 11.75 32.55 8.89
CA ARG A 599 12.26 32.18 10.21
C ARG A 599 12.89 33.36 10.93
N SER A 600 12.82 33.30 12.25
CA SER A 600 13.15 34.34 13.20
C SER A 600 14.10 33.78 14.26
N LYS A 601 15.33 34.29 14.31
CA LYS A 601 16.41 33.74 15.16
C LYS A 601 16.82 34.64 16.33
N LEU A 602 16.63 35.95 16.22
CA LEU A 602 17.41 36.96 16.97
C LEU A 602 16.82 37.39 18.33
N MET A 603 15.90 36.60 18.90
CA MET A 603 15.25 36.87 20.18
C MET A 603 15.26 35.64 21.10
N THR A 604 15.56 35.86 22.39
CA THR A 604 15.50 34.80 23.42
C THR A 604 14.07 34.56 23.88
N PHE A 605 13.79 33.42 24.51
CA PHE A 605 12.45 33.10 25.00
C PHE A 605 11.97 34.08 26.08
N GLY A 606 10.83 34.74 25.85
CA GLY A 606 10.31 35.81 26.70
C GLY A 606 10.81 37.23 26.37
N GLU A 607 11.70 37.39 25.39
CA GLU A 607 12.18 38.70 24.92
C GLU A 607 11.17 39.38 23.98
N ASN A 608 11.19 40.72 23.93
CA ASN A 608 10.43 41.55 23.00
C ASN A 608 11.36 42.34 22.06
N VAL A 609 10.84 42.84 20.93
CA VAL A 609 11.60 43.61 19.91
C VAL A 609 12.30 44.84 20.50
N SER A 610 11.74 45.43 21.57
CA SER A 610 12.32 46.54 22.33
C SER A 610 13.58 46.19 23.13
N GLY A 611 13.96 44.91 23.23
CA GLY A 611 15.12 44.44 24.00
C GLY A 611 14.93 44.45 25.52
N PHE A 612 13.76 44.85 26.02
CA PHE A 612 13.41 44.65 27.42
C PHE A 612 12.95 43.20 27.62
N PRO A 613 13.63 42.41 28.48
CA PRO A 613 13.14 41.09 28.85
C PRO A 613 11.85 41.24 29.66
N PHE A 614 10.77 40.60 29.22
CA PHE A 614 9.58 40.47 30.05
C PHE A 614 9.73 39.28 30.99
N TYR A 615 8.93 39.28 32.06
CA TYR A 615 8.94 38.32 33.17
C TYR A 615 8.40 36.93 32.77
N LEU A 616 9.04 36.30 31.78
CA LEU A 616 8.68 35.00 31.21
C LEU A 616 9.90 34.18 30.73
N ASP A 617 11.06 34.40 31.37
CA ASP A 617 12.16 33.45 31.32
C ASP A 617 11.76 32.11 31.96
N ALA A 618 12.61 31.08 31.85
CA ALA A 618 12.32 29.78 32.44
C ALA A 618 12.11 29.83 33.97
N SER A 619 12.73 30.77 34.70
CA SER A 619 12.53 30.91 36.15
C SER A 619 11.20 31.56 36.51
N THR A 620 10.76 32.57 35.74
CA THR A 620 9.47 33.22 35.99
C THR A 620 8.29 32.38 35.48
N LEU A 621 8.48 31.63 34.38
CA LEU A 621 7.52 30.62 33.94
C LEU A 621 7.32 29.54 35.03
N ALA A 622 8.38 29.12 35.73
CA ALA A 622 8.25 28.18 36.85
C ALA A 622 7.52 28.78 38.06
N LYS A 623 7.85 30.03 38.44
CA LYS A 623 7.16 30.77 39.53
C LYS A 623 5.67 30.92 39.27
N CYS A 624 5.27 31.35 38.07
CA CYS A 624 3.88 31.48 37.68
C CYS A 624 3.14 30.15 37.41
N LEU A 625 3.70 29.02 37.88
CA LEU A 625 3.07 27.70 37.83
C LEU A 625 3.05 26.99 39.19
N THR A 626 3.93 27.35 40.13
CA THR A 626 3.97 26.73 41.46
C THR A 626 4.69 27.55 42.53
N ASN A 627 4.08 27.63 43.70
CA ASN A 627 4.47 28.41 44.89
C ASN A 627 5.65 27.78 45.67
N SER A 628 6.09 26.58 45.28
CA SER A 628 7.10 25.79 46.01
C SER A 628 8.46 25.87 45.32
N ASP A 629 9.47 26.43 45.99
CA ASP A 629 10.85 26.53 45.47
C ASP A 629 11.40 25.18 44.95
N SER A 630 11.01 24.09 45.62
CA SER A 630 11.37 22.72 45.22
C SER A 630 10.72 22.32 43.89
N GLU A 631 9.43 22.63 43.71
CA GLU A 631 8.70 22.37 42.47
C GLU A 631 9.12 23.32 41.33
N GLN A 632 9.45 24.57 41.65
CA GLN A 632 10.03 25.51 40.68
C GLN A 632 11.38 24.99 40.18
N THR A 633 12.21 24.47 41.09
CA THR A 633 13.50 23.84 40.77
C THR A 633 13.31 22.55 39.96
N GLU A 634 12.33 21.72 40.31
CA GLU A 634 11.95 20.51 39.57
C GLU A 634 11.53 20.83 38.12
N LEU A 635 10.67 21.83 37.92
CA LEU A 635 10.23 22.28 36.60
C LEU A 635 11.35 22.98 35.82
N LEU A 636 12.17 23.81 36.46
CA LEU A 636 13.36 24.42 35.86
C LEU A 636 14.35 23.37 35.36
N ASN A 637 14.59 22.33 36.16
CA ASN A 637 15.46 21.22 35.80
C ASN A 637 14.82 20.37 34.70
N TYR A 638 13.51 20.11 34.74
CA TYR A 638 12.81 19.44 33.64
C TYR A 638 12.98 20.22 32.33
N ILE A 639 12.73 21.53 32.33
CA ILE A 639 12.90 22.41 31.16
C ILE A 639 14.35 22.33 30.63
N LYS A 640 15.35 22.52 31.48
CA LYS A 640 16.78 22.50 31.10
C LYS A 640 17.31 21.13 30.67
N SER A 641 16.74 20.03 31.20
CA SER A 641 17.17 18.67 30.86
C SER A 641 16.37 18.03 29.71
N ASN A 642 15.30 18.67 29.21
CA ASN A 642 14.44 18.13 28.15
C ASN A 642 14.22 19.11 26.97
N LEU A 643 14.85 20.29 27.00
CA LEU A 643 15.00 21.21 25.87
C LEU A 643 16.50 21.51 25.66
N PRO A 644 16.98 21.58 24.40
CA PRO A 644 18.29 22.17 24.12
C PRO A 644 18.36 23.64 24.55
N ASP A 645 19.51 24.12 25.03
CA ASP A 645 19.68 25.53 25.44
C ASP A 645 19.43 26.54 24.29
N SER A 646 19.62 26.11 23.04
CA SER A 646 19.24 26.87 21.83
C SER A 646 17.74 27.23 21.80
N TRP A 647 16.86 26.40 22.37
CA TRP A 647 15.41 26.66 22.39
C TRP A 647 14.98 27.78 23.32
N LEU A 648 15.85 28.18 24.25
CA LEU A 648 15.63 29.32 25.15
C LEU A 648 16.40 30.58 24.69
N SER A 649 17.39 30.42 23.80
CA SER A 649 18.33 31.48 23.41
C SER A 649 18.23 31.93 21.94
N GLU A 650 17.61 31.15 21.05
CA GLU A 650 17.48 31.46 19.62
C GLU A 650 16.03 31.26 19.14
N GLY A 651 15.37 32.32 18.63
CA GLY A 651 13.97 32.27 18.18
C GLY A 651 13.33 33.63 17.92
N ASP A 652 11.99 33.67 18.06
CA ASP A 652 11.10 34.83 17.85
C ASP A 652 10.49 35.40 19.16
N GLY A 653 10.97 34.92 20.32
CA GLY A 653 10.41 35.19 21.64
C GLY A 653 9.46 34.11 22.18
N ILE A 654 8.88 33.26 21.32
CA ILE A 654 7.85 32.25 21.66
C ILE A 654 8.19 30.85 21.11
N VAL A 655 8.73 30.77 19.89
CA VAL A 655 9.09 29.55 19.17
C VAL A 655 10.60 29.54 18.89
N ALA A 656 11.25 28.47 19.35
CA ALA A 656 12.66 28.19 19.11
C ALA A 656 12.99 28.12 17.61
N PHE A 657 14.11 28.69 17.18
CA PHE A 657 14.55 28.73 15.79
C PHE A 657 14.66 27.34 15.14
N GLU A 658 15.08 26.32 15.90
CA GLU A 658 15.09 24.91 15.45
C GLU A 658 13.69 24.34 15.18
N SER A 659 12.69 24.78 15.96
CA SER A 659 11.29 24.34 15.85
C SER A 659 10.58 25.00 14.68
N GLN A 660 11.09 26.13 14.17
CA GLN A 660 10.58 26.81 12.97
C GLN A 660 11.00 26.11 11.65
N GLN A 661 11.84 25.08 11.70
CA GLN A 661 12.41 24.40 10.53
C GLN A 661 11.72 23.06 10.28
N LEU A 662 11.09 22.92 9.11
CA LEU A 662 10.38 21.73 8.67
C LEU A 662 11.32 20.55 8.39
N LEU A 663 12.56 20.83 7.96
CA LEU A 663 13.60 19.80 7.76
C LEU A 663 14.02 19.09 9.05
N ASN A 664 13.81 19.72 10.21
CA ASN A 664 14.11 19.11 11.51
C ASN A 664 12.99 18.19 12.02
N VAL A 665 11.87 18.07 11.30
CA VAL A 665 10.75 17.19 11.68
C VAL A 665 11.14 15.71 11.49
N PRO A 666 11.05 14.88 12.55
CA PRO A 666 11.25 13.44 12.42
C PRO A 666 10.33 12.84 11.36
N GLY A 667 10.89 12.05 10.44
CA GLY A 667 10.13 11.44 9.35
C GLY A 667 9.90 12.33 8.12
N ALA A 668 10.39 13.57 8.09
CA ALA A 668 10.34 14.40 6.88
C ALA A 668 11.00 13.69 5.67
N PRO A 669 10.38 13.71 4.47
CA PRO A 669 10.93 13.09 3.27
C PRO A 669 12.33 13.58 2.89
N ARG A 670 13.23 12.64 2.56
CA ARG A 670 14.55 12.96 2.00
C ARG A 670 14.38 13.56 0.60
N GLY A 671 15.14 14.61 0.29
CA GLY A 671 15.07 15.31 -0.99
C GLY A 671 14.01 16.42 -1.06
N MET A 672 13.35 16.77 0.06
CA MET A 672 12.54 17.99 0.13
C MET A 672 13.38 19.23 -0.18
N THR A 673 12.97 20.00 -1.18
CA THR A 673 13.49 21.35 -1.41
C THR A 673 12.71 22.32 -0.54
N VAL A 674 13.42 23.05 0.31
CA VAL A 674 12.86 24.06 1.20
C VAL A 674 13.59 25.37 0.98
N TRP A 675 12.90 26.33 0.37
CA TRP A 675 13.39 27.71 0.32
C TRP A 675 13.20 28.36 1.69
N TYR A 676 14.12 29.22 2.11
CA TYR A 676 13.98 29.89 3.40
C TYR A 676 14.53 31.32 3.40
N ILE A 677 14.00 32.14 4.29
CA ILE A 677 14.53 33.46 4.64
C ILE A 677 14.69 33.52 6.16
N ASP A 678 15.93 33.69 6.62
CA ASP A 678 16.21 34.01 8.01
C ASP A 678 16.19 35.53 8.21
N LEU A 679 15.30 36.01 9.10
CA LEU A 679 15.12 37.43 9.37
C LEU A 679 16.33 38.02 10.10
N LYS A 680 17.03 38.91 9.40
CA LYS A 680 18.23 39.64 9.88
C LYS A 680 17.93 40.74 10.91
N GLN A 681 16.69 40.85 11.37
CA GLN A 681 16.22 41.87 12.31
C GLN A 681 15.31 41.23 13.37
N ARG A 682 15.37 41.74 14.59
CA ARG A 682 14.48 41.33 15.68
C ARG A 682 13.02 41.52 15.27
N THR A 683 12.24 40.46 15.45
CA THR A 683 10.85 40.34 15.01
C THR A 683 10.17 39.42 16.01
N SER A 684 9.17 39.91 16.74
CA SER A 684 8.42 39.03 17.64
C SER A 684 7.57 38.07 16.82
N HIS A 685 7.22 36.92 17.40
CA HIS A 685 6.32 35.93 16.81
C HIS A 685 5.04 36.53 16.19
N VAL A 686 4.48 37.60 16.75
CA VAL A 686 3.25 38.24 16.21
C VAL A 686 3.53 39.24 15.08
N ASP A 687 4.74 39.83 15.04
CA ASP A 687 5.15 40.80 14.03
C ASP A 687 5.58 40.12 12.71
N GLU A 688 5.71 38.79 12.66
CA GLU A 688 6.22 38.09 11.48
C GLU A 688 5.32 38.30 10.25
N THR A 689 3.99 38.34 10.45
CA THR A 689 3.00 38.68 9.42
C THR A 689 3.16 40.11 8.88
N SER A 690 3.81 41.02 9.64
CA SER A 690 4.15 42.37 9.19
C SER A 690 5.39 42.43 8.29
N ARG A 691 6.14 41.33 8.13
CA ARG A 691 7.34 41.27 7.28
C ARG A 691 6.96 41.04 5.81
N THR A 692 6.07 41.89 5.31
CA THR A 692 5.29 41.68 4.08
C THR A 692 6.17 41.40 2.87
N SER A 693 7.25 42.16 2.68
CA SER A 693 8.20 41.97 1.58
C SER A 693 8.99 40.66 1.64
N SER A 694 9.26 40.14 2.85
CA SER A 694 9.91 38.83 3.03
C SER A 694 8.92 37.69 2.77
N ILE A 695 7.67 37.83 3.21
CA ILE A 695 6.58 36.91 2.90
C ILE A 695 6.33 36.87 1.38
N LYS A 696 6.33 38.02 0.71
CA LYS A 696 6.15 38.12 -0.73
C LYS A 696 7.31 37.46 -1.48
N ALA A 697 8.55 37.72 -1.07
CA ALA A 697 9.73 37.11 -1.68
C ALA A 697 9.74 35.58 -1.57
N ILE A 698 9.36 34.99 -0.43
CA ILE A 698 9.30 33.53 -0.30
C ILE A 698 8.09 32.93 -1.04
N LEU A 699 6.94 33.60 -1.03
CA LEU A 699 5.74 33.17 -1.78
C LEU A 699 5.98 33.22 -3.29
N ASP A 700 6.56 34.30 -3.82
CA ASP A 700 6.90 34.42 -5.23
C ASP A 700 7.95 33.39 -5.63
N LYS A 701 8.95 33.11 -4.78
CA LYS A 701 9.97 32.09 -5.05
C LYS A 701 9.38 30.68 -5.13
N VAL A 702 8.47 30.32 -4.22
CA VAL A 702 7.78 29.02 -4.23
C VAL A 702 6.83 28.93 -5.42
N SER A 703 6.03 29.97 -5.68
CA SER A 703 5.04 29.97 -6.77
C SER A 703 5.71 29.90 -8.14
N SER A 704 6.77 30.69 -8.35
CA SER A 704 7.52 30.70 -9.62
C SER A 704 8.19 29.37 -9.92
N GLU A 705 8.76 28.66 -8.94
CA GLU A 705 9.33 27.33 -9.19
C GLU A 705 8.27 26.23 -9.39
N LEU A 706 7.11 26.30 -8.72
CA LEU A 706 6.00 25.39 -8.99
C LEU A 706 5.47 25.54 -10.42
N ASP A 707 5.45 26.78 -10.93
CA ASP A 707 5.02 27.12 -12.28
C ASP A 707 6.12 26.95 -13.34
N SER A 708 7.41 27.08 -12.99
CA SER A 708 8.55 26.96 -13.93
C SER A 708 9.25 25.59 -13.91
N ALA A 709 8.92 24.70 -12.98
CA ALA A 709 9.47 23.35 -12.95
C ALA A 709 9.01 22.58 -14.20
N ALA A 710 9.96 22.32 -15.10
CA ALA A 710 9.77 21.43 -16.23
C ALA A 710 9.13 20.11 -15.77
N ASP A 711 8.19 19.59 -16.55
CA ASP A 711 7.44 18.40 -16.17
C ASP A 711 8.40 17.23 -15.88
N PRO A 712 8.42 16.66 -14.66
CA PRO A 712 9.28 15.51 -14.35
C PRO A 712 8.91 14.25 -15.13
N PHE A 713 7.77 14.25 -15.84
CA PHE A 713 7.36 13.23 -16.80
C PHE A 713 7.58 13.65 -18.26
N GLY A 714 8.25 14.79 -18.50
CA GLY A 714 8.61 15.29 -19.83
C GLY A 714 9.57 14.33 -20.54
N VAL A 715 9.04 13.59 -21.51
CA VAL A 715 9.81 12.63 -22.32
C VAL A 715 10.82 13.40 -23.18
N ALA A 716 12.11 13.23 -22.87
CA ALA A 716 13.17 13.74 -23.73
C ALA A 716 13.08 13.07 -25.12
N PRO A 717 13.22 13.83 -26.23
CA PRO A 717 13.13 13.26 -27.57
C PRO A 717 14.26 12.27 -27.80
N LEU A 718 13.93 10.99 -27.92
CA LEU A 718 14.89 9.90 -28.14
C LEU A 718 15.47 9.98 -29.56
N SER A 719 16.61 10.67 -29.70
CA SER A 719 17.46 10.56 -30.88
C SER A 719 17.94 9.12 -31.06
N SER A 720 18.07 8.70 -32.31
CA SER A 720 18.38 7.32 -32.71
C SER A 720 19.66 6.73 -32.10
N THR A 721 19.72 5.39 -32.14
CA THR A 721 20.91 4.54 -31.90
C THR A 721 21.52 4.58 -30.50
N ASN A 722 20.91 3.83 -29.57
CA ASN A 722 21.58 2.69 -28.96
C ASN A 722 20.56 1.66 -28.46
N SER A 723 20.96 0.39 -28.38
CA SER A 723 20.14 -0.70 -27.83
C SER A 723 20.08 -0.58 -26.31
N ILE A 724 18.96 -0.10 -25.78
CA ILE A 724 18.66 -0.06 -24.35
C ILE A 724 17.89 -1.33 -23.99
N GLU A 725 18.46 -2.21 -23.15
CA GLU A 725 17.69 -3.30 -22.52
C GLU A 725 16.55 -2.69 -21.69
N THR A 726 15.38 -3.33 -21.69
CA THR A 726 14.22 -2.76 -21.00
C THR A 726 14.42 -2.74 -19.48
N PRO A 727 14.07 -1.66 -18.76
CA PRO A 727 14.28 -1.57 -17.31
C PRO A 727 13.64 -2.72 -16.50
N SER A 728 12.61 -3.36 -17.04
CA SER A 728 11.96 -4.55 -16.49
C SER A 728 12.84 -5.80 -16.46
N GLU A 729 13.73 -6.00 -17.44
CA GLU A 729 14.59 -7.19 -17.48
C GLU A 729 15.82 -7.06 -16.57
N GLU A 730 16.43 -5.88 -16.48
CA GLU A 730 17.54 -5.69 -15.54
C GLU A 730 17.05 -5.77 -14.09
N GLN A 731 15.86 -5.22 -13.79
CA GLN A 731 15.23 -5.37 -12.47
C GLN A 731 14.81 -6.81 -12.17
N SER A 732 14.19 -7.54 -13.11
CA SER A 732 13.78 -8.93 -12.85
C SER A 732 14.98 -9.86 -12.65
N ARG A 733 16.04 -9.72 -13.47
CA ARG A 733 17.31 -10.45 -13.31
C ARG A 733 17.99 -10.09 -11.98
N MET A 734 18.00 -8.81 -11.56
CA MET A 734 18.53 -8.39 -10.25
C MET A 734 17.75 -9.00 -9.07
N GLU A 735 16.42 -9.00 -9.13
CA GLU A 735 15.61 -9.62 -8.08
C GLU A 735 15.78 -11.14 -8.02
N GLU A 736 15.94 -11.80 -9.18
CA GLU A 736 16.13 -13.25 -9.26
C GLU A 736 17.50 -13.68 -8.74
N ASP A 737 18.57 -12.97 -9.08
CA ASP A 737 19.91 -13.11 -8.47
C ASP A 737 19.88 -12.83 -6.95
N GLN A 738 19.08 -11.85 -6.50
CA GLN A 738 18.89 -11.57 -5.08
C GLN A 738 18.10 -12.69 -4.36
N ARG A 739 17.07 -13.26 -4.98
CA ARG A 739 16.34 -14.44 -4.45
C ARG A 739 17.27 -15.65 -4.36
N PHE A 740 18.02 -15.95 -5.42
CA PHE A 740 18.93 -17.09 -5.49
C PHE A 740 20.03 -17.04 -4.42
N ARG A 741 20.75 -15.92 -4.30
CA ARG A 741 21.82 -15.75 -3.28
C ARG A 741 21.29 -15.83 -1.85
N MET A 742 20.03 -15.43 -1.61
CA MET A 742 19.43 -15.53 -0.29
C MET A 742 19.02 -16.97 0.05
N GLN A 743 18.54 -17.75 -0.93
CA GLN A 743 18.30 -19.19 -0.78
C GLN A 743 19.61 -19.94 -0.49
N GLU A 744 20.70 -19.64 -1.21
CA GLU A 744 22.04 -20.19 -0.95
C GLU A 744 22.51 -19.86 0.48
N ALA A 745 22.36 -18.61 0.92
CA ALA A 745 22.74 -18.19 2.26
C ALA A 745 21.96 -18.92 3.36
N ILE A 746 20.64 -19.07 3.22
CA ILE A 746 19.78 -19.78 4.18
C ILE A 746 20.08 -21.29 4.17
N GLY A 747 20.27 -21.90 3.00
CA GLY A 747 20.73 -23.29 2.89
C GLY A 747 22.07 -23.53 3.59
N SER A 748 23.01 -22.59 3.49
CA SER A 748 24.30 -22.66 4.20
C SER A 748 24.16 -22.58 5.74
N LEU A 749 23.14 -21.89 6.26
CA LEU A 749 22.82 -21.88 7.69
C LEU A 749 22.17 -23.20 8.12
N ARG A 750 21.20 -23.70 7.35
CA ARG A 750 20.54 -24.98 7.60
C ARG A 750 21.51 -26.17 7.60
N LEU A 751 22.54 -26.13 6.75
CA LEU A 751 23.62 -27.14 6.75
C LEU A 751 24.55 -27.07 7.98
N ARG A 752 24.54 -25.99 8.76
CA ARG A 752 25.34 -25.82 9.99
C ARG A 752 24.56 -26.00 11.28
N HIS A 753 23.27 -25.62 11.29
CA HIS A 753 22.44 -25.50 12.51
C HIS A 753 21.08 -26.22 12.40
N GLY A 754 20.91 -27.09 11.39
CA GLY A 754 19.61 -27.53 10.90
C GLY A 754 18.73 -28.29 11.89
N ASP A 755 19.31 -29.06 12.82
CA ASP A 755 18.56 -29.93 13.72
C ASP A 755 17.82 -29.14 14.83
N SER A 756 18.41 -28.03 15.30
CA SER A 756 17.82 -27.18 16.36
C SER A 756 16.72 -26.24 15.85
N PHE A 757 16.80 -25.80 14.58
CA PHE A 757 15.98 -24.73 14.00
C PHE A 757 15.29 -25.13 12.68
N ALA A 758 14.99 -26.41 12.49
CA ALA A 758 14.47 -26.96 11.22
C ALA A 758 13.20 -26.28 10.70
N ARG A 759 12.29 -25.89 11.61
CA ARG A 759 11.01 -25.23 11.30
C ARG A 759 11.22 -23.76 10.92
N GLU A 760 12.15 -23.10 11.59
CA GLU A 760 12.52 -21.70 11.43
C GLU A 760 13.28 -21.50 10.11
N PHE A 761 14.20 -22.41 9.77
CA PHE A 761 14.81 -22.43 8.43
C PHE A 761 13.79 -22.73 7.32
N SER A 762 12.85 -23.65 7.55
CA SER A 762 11.78 -23.92 6.57
C SER A 762 10.88 -22.69 6.34
N ARG A 763 10.60 -21.90 7.39
CA ARG A 763 9.93 -20.59 7.25
C ARG A 763 10.80 -19.58 6.50
N ALA A 764 12.09 -19.51 6.78
CA ALA A 764 13.02 -18.59 6.10
C ALA A 764 13.16 -18.89 4.60
N GLU A 765 13.25 -20.17 4.21
CA GLU A 765 13.29 -20.61 2.81
C GLU A 765 12.02 -20.23 2.06
N ASP A 766 10.85 -20.52 2.63
CA ASP A 766 9.52 -20.21 2.07
C ASP A 766 9.30 -18.68 1.91
N LEU A 767 9.82 -17.88 2.84
CA LEU A 767 9.84 -16.41 2.73
C LEU A 767 10.83 -15.91 1.67
N ALA A 768 12.00 -16.55 1.52
CA ALA A 768 12.99 -16.19 0.51
C ALA A 768 12.55 -16.56 -0.91
N ILE A 769 11.85 -17.68 -1.10
CA ILE A 769 11.19 -18.08 -2.34
C ILE A 769 10.16 -17.01 -2.76
N ARG A 770 9.37 -16.49 -1.82
CA ARG A 770 8.36 -15.45 -2.07
C ARG A 770 8.90 -14.01 -2.11
N GLY A 771 10.18 -13.79 -1.83
CA GLY A 771 10.77 -12.44 -1.76
C GLY A 771 10.25 -11.57 -0.61
N ASP A 772 9.75 -12.17 0.48
CA ASP A 772 9.07 -11.47 1.57
C ASP A 772 10.07 -10.98 2.64
N PHE A 773 10.86 -9.96 2.27
CA PHE A 773 11.87 -9.33 3.14
C PHE A 773 11.29 -8.79 4.47
N PRO A 774 10.08 -8.18 4.53
CA PRO A 774 9.49 -7.73 5.80
C PRO A 774 9.24 -8.88 6.79
N ARG A 775 8.64 -9.99 6.34
CA ARG A 775 8.43 -11.16 7.23
C ARG A 775 9.73 -11.90 7.55
N LEU A 776 10.76 -11.81 6.69
CA LEU A 776 12.09 -12.32 7.01
C LEU A 776 12.76 -11.51 8.14
N PHE A 777 12.54 -10.19 8.19
CA PHE A 777 12.89 -9.36 9.35
C PHE A 777 12.12 -9.77 10.61
N GLU A 778 10.81 -10.01 10.50
CA GLU A 778 9.98 -10.45 11.65
C GLU A 778 10.47 -11.79 12.21
N LEU A 779 10.74 -12.78 11.36
CA LEU A 779 11.31 -14.07 11.74
C LEU A 779 12.70 -13.92 12.39
N GLY A 780 13.57 -13.07 11.84
CA GLY A 780 14.86 -12.75 12.45
C GLY A 780 14.75 -12.04 13.80
N ALA A 781 13.67 -11.28 14.03
CA ALA A 781 13.38 -10.63 15.31
C ALA A 781 12.68 -11.55 16.32
N GLU A 782 12.00 -12.61 15.85
CA GLU A 782 11.35 -13.67 16.64
C GLU A 782 12.38 -14.67 17.22
N ILE A 783 13.41 -15.00 16.44
CA ILE A 783 14.48 -15.93 16.84
C ILE A 783 15.50 -15.26 17.78
N LEU A 784 15.59 -13.92 17.78
CA LEU A 784 16.53 -13.17 18.59
C LEU A 784 16.13 -13.22 20.08
N PRO A 785 16.94 -13.82 20.98
CA PRO A 785 16.59 -13.92 22.40
C PRO A 785 16.62 -12.56 23.11
N GLU A 786 15.90 -12.47 24.24
CA GLU A 786 15.84 -11.26 25.06
C GLU A 786 17.20 -10.82 25.64
N ARG A 787 18.13 -11.78 25.82
CA ARG A 787 19.53 -11.53 26.14
C ARG A 787 20.41 -12.20 25.08
N ALA A 788 20.93 -11.39 24.16
CA ALA A 788 21.69 -11.88 23.02
C ALA A 788 23.19 -11.98 23.33
N SER A 789 23.81 -13.10 22.96
CA SER A 789 25.24 -13.36 23.16
C SER A 789 25.93 -13.69 21.82
N PRO A 790 27.16 -13.21 21.56
CA PRO A 790 27.94 -13.65 20.40
C PRO A 790 28.17 -15.17 20.37
N SER A 791 28.11 -15.85 21.52
CA SER A 791 28.30 -17.30 21.64
C SER A 791 27.02 -18.14 21.46
N ASP A 792 25.85 -17.52 21.31
CA ASP A 792 24.57 -18.22 21.20
C ASP A 792 24.19 -18.44 19.72
N GLU A 793 23.82 -19.69 19.40
CA GLU A 793 23.41 -20.13 18.06
C GLU A 793 22.14 -19.39 17.59
N SER A 794 21.19 -19.13 18.51
CA SER A 794 19.95 -18.39 18.24
C SER A 794 20.26 -16.97 17.79
N THR A 795 21.13 -16.28 18.52
CA THR A 795 21.63 -14.92 18.23
C THR A 795 22.36 -14.87 16.89
N GLN A 796 23.22 -15.85 16.59
CA GLN A 796 23.94 -15.90 15.30
C GLN A 796 22.99 -16.08 14.12
N ILE A 797 22.00 -16.98 14.23
CA ILE A 797 20.97 -17.19 13.20
C ILE A 797 20.10 -15.94 13.03
N ALA A 798 19.63 -15.36 14.14
CA ALA A 798 18.80 -14.16 14.16
C ALA A 798 19.50 -12.96 13.51
N VAL A 799 20.76 -12.67 13.89
CA VAL A 799 21.57 -11.61 13.26
C VAL A 799 21.73 -11.84 11.76
N ARG A 800 21.96 -13.09 11.32
CA ARG A 800 22.12 -13.38 9.89
C ARG A 800 20.81 -13.21 9.11
N LEU A 801 19.66 -13.61 9.66
CA LEU A 801 18.35 -13.40 9.03
C LEU A 801 17.94 -11.92 9.01
N LEU A 802 18.18 -11.18 10.10
CA LEU A 802 17.99 -9.73 10.16
C LEU A 802 18.88 -9.00 9.14
N THR A 803 20.11 -9.47 8.92
CA THR A 803 21.03 -8.96 7.88
C THR A 803 20.51 -9.28 6.47
N LEU A 804 20.09 -10.52 6.21
CA LEU A 804 19.52 -10.93 4.93
C LEU A 804 18.21 -10.20 4.57
N SER A 805 17.44 -9.71 5.56
CA SER A 805 16.25 -8.90 5.32
C SER A 805 16.53 -7.58 4.58
N LYS A 806 17.78 -7.07 4.58
CA LYS A 806 18.17 -5.75 4.06
C LYS A 806 17.33 -4.57 4.58
N THR A 807 16.59 -4.74 5.68
CA THR A 807 15.76 -3.66 6.22
C THR A 807 16.57 -2.73 7.12
N LYS A 808 16.32 -1.41 7.04
CA LYS A 808 16.82 -0.43 8.02
C LYS A 808 16.48 -0.84 9.47
N LYS A 809 15.32 -1.48 9.66
CA LYS A 809 14.87 -2.05 10.94
C LYS A 809 15.77 -3.20 11.39
N GLY A 810 16.20 -4.10 10.50
CA GLY A 810 17.14 -5.19 10.79
C GLY A 810 18.50 -4.67 11.23
N VAL A 811 19.10 -3.75 10.46
CA VAL A 811 20.38 -3.10 10.80
C VAL A 811 20.29 -2.38 12.15
N ALA A 812 19.24 -1.58 12.36
CA ALA A 812 19.01 -0.90 13.63
C ALA A 812 18.77 -1.87 14.80
N LYS A 813 18.05 -2.98 14.60
CA LYS A 813 17.84 -4.03 15.62
C LYS A 813 19.15 -4.71 16.01
N ILE A 814 20.02 -5.03 15.05
CA ILE A 814 21.34 -5.64 15.31
C ILE A 814 22.23 -4.68 16.12
N LEU A 815 22.35 -3.41 15.69
CA LEU A 815 23.15 -2.40 16.40
C LEU A 815 22.58 -2.11 17.79
N ALA A 816 21.27 -2.00 17.93
CA ALA A 816 20.59 -1.85 19.22
C ALA A 816 20.71 -3.09 20.13
N THR A 817 21.11 -4.26 19.61
CA THR A 817 21.39 -5.46 20.42
C THR A 817 22.83 -5.43 20.94
N ILE A 818 23.81 -5.15 20.07
CA ILE A 818 25.21 -4.93 20.47
C ILE A 818 25.32 -3.79 21.50
N SER A 819 24.48 -2.76 21.35
CA SER A 819 24.41 -1.60 22.25
C SER A 819 23.88 -1.86 23.66
N ARG A 820 23.21 -2.99 23.94
CA ARG A 820 22.47 -3.19 25.22
C ARG A 820 23.01 -4.31 26.10
N GLU A 821 23.81 -5.22 25.56
CA GLU A 821 24.22 -6.44 26.28
C GLU A 821 25.70 -6.39 26.71
N SER A 822 25.95 -6.51 28.02
CA SER A 822 27.29 -6.52 28.60
C SER A 822 27.97 -7.89 28.39
N GLY A 823 28.36 -8.19 27.15
CA GLY A 823 29.01 -9.44 26.77
C GLY A 823 29.61 -9.50 25.36
N TRP A 824 29.45 -8.44 24.56
CA TRP A 824 30.03 -8.35 23.21
C TRP A 824 31.49 -7.88 23.28
N ASP A 825 32.40 -8.66 22.71
CA ASP A 825 33.79 -8.25 22.49
C ASP A 825 34.01 -7.60 21.12
N VAL A 826 35.13 -6.89 20.97
CA VAL A 826 35.50 -6.13 19.76
C VAL A 826 35.60 -7.02 18.51
N GLU A 827 36.07 -8.26 18.63
CA GLU A 827 36.25 -9.17 17.49
C GLU A 827 34.93 -9.82 17.07
N SER A 828 34.04 -10.12 18.02
CA SER A 828 32.67 -10.55 17.72
C SER A 828 31.83 -9.42 17.09
N ALA A 829 31.98 -8.20 17.60
CA ALA A 829 31.34 -7.01 17.03
C ALA A 829 31.84 -6.71 15.60
N ARG A 830 33.17 -6.78 15.37
CA ARG A 830 33.77 -6.67 14.03
C ARG A 830 33.22 -7.67 13.03
N ARG A 831 33.09 -8.95 13.42
CA ARG A 831 32.57 -10.00 12.54
C ARG A 831 31.12 -9.73 12.11
N ILE A 832 30.28 -9.17 12.99
CA ILE A 832 28.95 -8.68 12.61
C ILE A 832 29.03 -7.44 11.71
N GLY A 833 29.97 -6.51 11.96
CA GLY A 833 30.22 -5.37 11.06
C GLY A 833 30.55 -5.80 9.62
N ALA A 834 31.44 -6.78 9.46
CA ALA A 834 31.78 -7.35 8.16
C ALA A 834 30.60 -8.08 7.49
N ASP A 835 29.73 -8.74 8.25
CA ASP A 835 28.49 -9.33 7.73
C ASP A 835 27.45 -8.28 7.33
N LEU A 836 27.27 -7.21 8.11
CA LEU A 836 26.43 -6.06 7.78
C LEU A 836 26.88 -5.38 6.48
N ALA A 837 28.19 -5.36 6.19
CA ALA A 837 28.74 -4.86 4.93
C ALA A 837 28.28 -5.64 3.68
N LEU A 838 27.82 -6.90 3.84
CA LEU A 838 27.22 -7.70 2.76
C LEU A 838 25.76 -7.32 2.47
N ALA A 839 25.07 -6.69 3.43
CA ALA A 839 23.72 -6.15 3.30
C ALA A 839 23.69 -4.63 3.03
N ALA A 840 24.84 -4.00 2.82
CA ALA A 840 25.01 -2.55 2.74
C ALA A 840 24.48 -1.91 1.43
N ASP A 841 23.16 -1.84 1.30
CA ASP A 841 22.49 -0.88 0.40
C ASP A 841 22.56 0.56 0.95
N GLU A 842 22.21 1.54 0.11
CA GLU A 842 22.29 2.97 0.46
C GLU A 842 21.39 3.35 1.66
N SER A 843 20.26 2.66 1.79
CA SER A 843 19.35 2.78 2.94
C SER A 843 20.00 2.36 4.25
N SER A 844 20.78 1.28 4.22
CA SER A 844 21.48 0.67 5.36
C SER A 844 22.78 1.39 5.70
N LEU A 845 23.54 1.82 4.70
CA LEU A 845 24.72 2.69 4.85
C LEU A 845 24.39 3.98 5.62
N GLN A 846 23.22 4.58 5.40
CA GLN A 846 22.81 5.76 6.15
C GLN A 846 22.43 5.47 7.62
N VAL A 847 22.00 4.25 7.97
CA VAL A 847 21.80 3.85 9.38
C VAL A 847 23.14 3.73 10.09
N LEU A 848 24.11 3.06 9.46
CA LEU A 848 25.49 2.94 9.94
C LEU A 848 26.15 4.32 10.12
N ARG A 849 25.92 5.24 9.17
CA ARG A 849 26.33 6.66 9.32
C ARG A 849 25.68 7.31 10.53
N THR A 850 24.34 7.31 10.66
CA THR A 850 23.66 7.97 11.78
C THR A 850 24.21 7.47 13.13
N VAL A 851 24.46 6.17 13.24
CA VAL A 851 25.03 5.55 14.45
C VAL A 851 26.47 6.02 14.72
N LEU A 852 27.33 6.16 13.71
CA LEU A 852 28.68 6.75 13.88
C LEU A 852 28.64 8.20 14.37
N TYR A 853 27.70 9.01 13.87
CA TYR A 853 27.54 10.40 14.30
C TYR A 853 26.87 10.56 15.69
N SER A 854 26.37 9.48 16.30
CA SER A 854 25.62 9.53 17.58
C SER A 854 26.18 8.69 18.72
N ALA A 855 27.09 7.74 18.46
CA ALA A 855 27.76 6.94 19.48
C ALA A 855 29.04 7.62 19.97
N ASP A 856 29.58 7.21 21.13
CA ASP A 856 30.91 7.67 21.52
C ASP A 856 31.94 7.12 20.50
N PRO A 857 32.91 7.93 20.03
CA PRO A 857 34.02 7.45 19.21
C PRO A 857 34.77 6.22 19.78
N HIS A 858 34.69 5.95 21.09
CA HIS A 858 35.29 4.80 21.76
C HIS A 858 34.33 3.59 21.89
N ASP A 859 33.04 3.73 21.55
CA ASP A 859 32.05 2.66 21.69
C ASP A 859 32.27 1.49 20.72
N LEU A 860 31.92 0.29 21.21
CA LEU A 860 31.83 -0.94 20.43
C LEU A 860 30.88 -0.81 19.22
N ILE A 861 29.84 0.02 19.36
CA ILE A 861 28.85 0.30 18.31
C ILE A 861 29.48 1.14 17.19
N ALA A 862 30.33 2.12 17.54
CA ALA A 862 31.10 2.90 16.57
C ALA A 862 32.15 2.04 15.87
N ASP A 863 32.82 1.10 16.57
CA ASP A 863 33.70 0.11 15.94
C ASP A 863 32.94 -0.78 14.95
N THR A 864 31.76 -1.28 15.33
CA THR A 864 30.89 -2.11 14.46
C THR A 864 30.46 -1.35 13.19
N ALA A 865 30.00 -0.12 13.36
CA ALA A 865 29.48 0.69 12.26
C ALA A 865 30.59 1.17 11.31
N ALA A 866 31.78 1.49 11.84
CA ALA A 866 32.96 1.79 11.03
C ALA A 866 33.40 0.59 10.19
N GLU A 867 33.50 -0.60 10.79
CA GLU A 867 33.89 -1.83 10.11
C GLU A 867 32.91 -2.16 8.95
N ALA A 868 31.62 -1.98 9.19
CA ALA A 868 30.57 -2.17 8.19
C ALA A 868 30.62 -1.16 7.03
N LEU A 869 30.94 0.12 7.29
CA LEU A 869 31.12 1.13 6.23
C LEU A 869 32.41 0.89 5.42
N LEU A 870 33.51 0.51 6.07
CA LEU A 870 34.82 0.35 5.43
C LEU A 870 34.98 -0.97 4.67
N SER A 871 34.25 -2.02 5.08
CA SER A 871 34.15 -3.30 4.38
C SER A 871 33.08 -3.32 3.27
N ALA A 872 32.26 -2.27 3.13
CA ALA A 872 31.20 -2.21 2.13
C ALA A 872 31.75 -2.32 0.70
N ARG A 873 31.05 -3.08 -0.18
CA ARG A 873 31.50 -3.31 -1.56
C ARG A 873 31.50 -2.06 -2.46
N SER A 874 30.91 -0.94 -2.00
CA SER A 874 30.78 0.32 -2.73
C SER A 874 31.63 1.43 -2.08
N GLY A 875 32.21 2.31 -2.91
CA GLY A 875 33.00 3.45 -2.42
C GLY A 875 32.21 4.48 -1.59
N ASN A 876 30.87 4.38 -1.58
CA ASN A 876 30.02 5.23 -0.74
C ASN A 876 30.22 4.95 0.75
N GLY A 877 30.52 3.70 1.16
CA GLY A 877 30.79 3.40 2.57
C GLY A 877 32.01 4.15 3.11
N VAL A 878 33.13 4.07 2.38
CA VAL A 878 34.35 4.86 2.65
C VAL A 878 34.07 6.36 2.60
N ARG A 879 33.24 6.85 1.67
CA ARG A 879 32.85 8.27 1.61
C ARG A 879 32.13 8.72 2.89
N LEU A 880 31.12 7.98 3.34
CA LEU A 880 30.32 8.33 4.52
C LEU A 880 31.15 8.24 5.81
N PHE A 881 32.16 7.36 5.87
CA PHE A 881 33.13 7.30 6.96
C PHE A 881 34.10 8.50 6.94
N LEU A 882 34.60 8.90 5.77
CA LEU A 882 35.43 10.11 5.64
C LEU A 882 34.64 11.39 5.94
N GLU A 883 33.37 11.48 5.53
CA GLU A 883 32.46 12.57 5.89
C GLU A 883 32.29 12.69 7.42
N TYR A 884 32.33 11.57 8.16
CA TYR A 884 32.31 11.55 9.63
C TYR A 884 33.64 12.02 10.23
N VAL A 885 34.77 11.43 9.84
CA VAL A 885 36.10 11.83 10.36
C VAL A 885 36.39 13.31 10.07
N ALA A 886 35.96 13.82 8.91
CA ALA A 886 36.08 15.23 8.55
C ALA A 886 35.32 16.19 9.49
N THR A 887 34.34 15.71 10.25
CA THR A 887 33.61 16.51 11.26
C THR A 887 34.16 16.41 12.68
N LEU A 888 35.16 15.55 12.94
CA LEU A 888 35.73 15.40 14.28
C LEU A 888 36.71 16.53 14.62
N THR A 889 36.60 17.05 15.84
CA THR A 889 37.47 18.13 16.37
C THR A 889 38.23 17.76 17.64
N GLU A 890 37.87 16.65 18.31
CA GLU A 890 38.55 16.22 19.54
C GLU A 890 39.73 15.27 19.23
N PRO A 891 40.97 15.55 19.68
CA PRO A 891 42.16 14.74 19.33
C PRO A 891 42.09 13.25 19.72
N SER A 892 41.36 12.92 20.79
CA SER A 892 41.11 11.53 21.24
C SER A 892 40.26 10.76 20.20
N ALA A 893 39.10 11.33 19.85
CA ALA A 893 38.14 10.82 18.87
C ALA A 893 38.74 10.75 17.46
N ILE A 894 39.49 11.78 17.07
CA ILE A 894 40.25 11.82 15.81
C ILE A 894 41.20 10.62 15.77
N ARG A 895 42.06 10.44 16.78
CA ARG A 895 43.02 9.31 16.81
C ARG A 895 42.30 7.96 16.77
N VAL A 896 41.38 7.69 17.69
CA VAL A 896 40.70 6.39 17.80
C VAL A 896 39.92 6.04 16.52
N THR A 897 39.32 7.04 15.86
CA THR A 897 38.59 6.84 14.61
C THR A 897 39.52 6.74 13.40
N ALA A 898 40.60 7.52 13.34
CA ALA A 898 41.60 7.43 12.28
C ALA A 898 42.33 6.07 12.32
N ASP A 899 42.66 5.56 13.51
CA ASP A 899 43.26 4.23 13.71
C ASP A 899 42.38 3.09 13.13
N ARG A 900 41.07 3.28 13.02
CA ARG A 900 40.18 2.31 12.33
C ARG A 900 40.48 2.21 10.84
N LEU A 901 40.78 3.34 10.19
CA LEU A 901 41.14 3.40 8.77
C LEU A 901 42.44 2.62 8.51
N ALA A 902 43.46 2.80 9.36
CA ALA A 902 44.75 2.10 9.27
C ALA A 902 44.62 0.57 9.36
N ARG A 903 43.58 0.07 10.05
CA ARG A 903 43.30 -1.38 10.17
C ARG A 903 42.67 -2.00 8.92
N THR A 904 42.22 -1.22 7.94
CA THR A 904 41.42 -1.74 6.80
C THR A 904 42.23 -2.05 5.54
N GLY A 905 42.78 -3.27 5.48
CA GLY A 905 43.59 -3.79 4.36
C GLY A 905 42.86 -4.06 3.02
N SER A 906 41.70 -3.46 2.78
CA SER A 906 40.91 -3.66 1.56
C SER A 906 41.42 -2.78 0.42
N THR A 907 41.95 -3.40 -0.64
CA THR A 907 42.50 -2.68 -1.82
C THR A 907 41.46 -1.78 -2.52
N ARG A 908 40.17 -2.13 -2.43
CA ARG A 908 39.07 -1.27 -2.91
C ARG A 908 38.86 -0.06 -2.01
N SER A 909 38.96 -0.23 -0.69
CA SER A 909 38.78 0.84 0.28
C SER A 909 39.94 1.84 0.21
N THR A 910 41.19 1.37 0.02
CA THR A 910 42.35 2.22 -0.28
C THR A 910 42.18 3.01 -1.59
N ALA A 911 41.68 2.36 -2.66
CA ALA A 911 41.44 3.03 -3.94
C ALA A 911 40.31 4.09 -3.87
N ALA A 912 39.27 3.83 -3.06
CA ALA A 912 38.23 4.82 -2.77
C ALA A 912 38.77 5.98 -1.94
N LEU A 913 39.55 5.70 -0.88
CA LEU A 913 40.23 6.69 -0.04
C LEU A 913 41.07 7.67 -0.89
N ARG A 914 41.97 7.15 -1.74
CA ARG A 914 42.80 7.96 -2.66
C ARG A 914 41.96 8.88 -3.56
N LYS A 915 40.82 8.41 -4.07
CA LYS A 915 39.95 9.21 -4.96
C LYS A 915 39.15 10.27 -4.20
N LEU A 916 38.76 10.00 -2.96
CA LEU A 916 37.84 10.83 -2.18
C LEU A 916 38.56 11.86 -1.31
N LEU A 917 39.73 11.53 -0.75
CA LEU A 917 40.45 12.40 0.18
C LEU A 917 40.70 13.83 -0.35
N PRO A 918 41.13 14.05 -1.62
CA PRO A 918 41.31 15.39 -2.18
C PRO A 918 40.01 16.19 -2.38
N THR A 919 38.84 15.57 -2.18
CA THR A 919 37.52 16.21 -2.31
C THR A 919 36.86 16.53 -0.97
N MET A 920 37.46 16.08 0.15
CA MET A 920 36.92 16.27 1.49
C MET A 920 37.32 17.63 2.07
N LYS A 921 36.42 18.23 2.85
CA LYS A 921 36.68 19.43 3.66
C LYS A 921 36.62 19.05 5.12
N PHE A 922 37.78 19.11 5.79
CA PHE A 922 37.91 18.81 7.21
C PHE A 922 37.62 20.06 8.05
N VAL A 923 36.94 19.86 9.19
CA VAL A 923 36.68 20.91 10.20
C VAL A 923 37.89 21.11 11.11
N SER A 924 38.67 20.06 11.35
CA SER A 924 39.94 20.11 12.09
C SER A 924 41.12 19.77 11.19
N GLU A 925 42.19 20.57 11.29
CA GLU A 925 43.46 20.30 10.63
C GLU A 925 44.14 19.04 11.18
N ASP A 926 43.97 18.74 12.47
CA ASP A 926 44.47 17.49 13.07
C ASP A 926 43.75 16.27 12.48
N ALA A 927 42.46 16.40 12.15
CA ALA A 927 41.69 15.33 11.48
C ALA A 927 42.15 15.14 10.02
N ARG A 928 42.47 16.23 9.32
CA ARG A 928 43.06 16.18 7.97
C ARG A 928 44.41 15.46 8.00
N LEU A 929 45.31 15.90 8.87
CA LEU A 929 46.66 15.36 9.01
C LEU A 929 46.66 13.89 9.48
N ALA A 930 45.77 13.50 10.39
CA ALA A 930 45.64 12.10 10.81
C ALA A 930 45.21 11.17 9.67
N VAL A 931 44.24 11.59 8.84
CA VAL A 931 43.79 10.81 7.68
C VAL A 931 44.84 10.81 6.56
N GLU A 932 45.54 11.93 6.32
CA GLU A 932 46.62 11.99 5.32
C GLU A 932 47.85 11.16 5.71
N HIS A 933 48.24 11.15 6.99
CA HIS A 933 49.32 10.31 7.48
C HIS A 933 49.00 8.81 7.31
N ILE A 934 47.78 8.40 7.67
CA ILE A 934 47.34 7.02 7.51
C ILE A 934 47.16 6.65 6.03
N ALA A 935 46.71 7.58 5.19
CA ALA A 935 46.69 7.37 3.74
C ALA A 935 48.11 7.15 3.19
N ALA A 936 49.10 7.93 3.62
CA ALA A 936 50.51 7.76 3.23
C ALA A 936 51.09 6.41 3.69
N ASP A 937 50.82 5.99 4.93
CA ASP A 937 51.27 4.69 5.46
C ASP A 937 50.62 3.49 4.74
N LEU A 938 49.35 3.62 4.36
CA LEU A 938 48.64 2.64 3.52
C LEU A 938 49.15 2.62 2.07
N GLU A 939 49.57 3.77 1.52
CA GLU A 939 50.15 3.86 0.17
C GLU A 939 51.60 3.35 0.09
N GLY A 940 52.36 3.42 1.19
CA GLY A 940 53.76 2.95 1.25
C GLY A 940 53.96 1.44 1.05
N ASN A 941 52.89 0.63 1.08
CA ASN A 941 52.96 -0.83 1.17
C ASN A 941 52.52 -1.62 -0.09
N LEU A 942 52.14 -0.99 -1.20
CA LEU A 942 51.60 -1.71 -2.38
C LEU A 942 52.31 -1.39 -3.70
N GLN A 943 53.00 -2.39 -4.25
CA GLN A 943 53.69 -2.32 -5.55
C GLN A 943 52.93 -2.96 -6.73
N VAL A 944 53.40 -2.58 -7.91
CA VAL A 944 52.90 -2.82 -9.26
C VAL A 944 52.73 -4.30 -9.65
N LYS A 945 51.58 -4.64 -10.28
CA LYS A 945 51.57 -5.23 -11.63
C LYS A 945 50.22 -5.15 -12.35
N SER A 946 50.29 -5.06 -13.67
CA SER A 946 49.17 -5.19 -14.60
C SER A 946 49.33 -6.46 -15.44
N THR A 947 48.23 -7.02 -15.95
CA THR A 947 48.00 -7.19 -17.40
C THR A 947 46.62 -7.81 -17.71
N HIS A 948 45.97 -7.22 -18.72
CA HIS A 948 45.00 -7.82 -19.65
C HIS A 948 43.55 -8.16 -19.22
N ARG A 949 42.66 -7.84 -20.17
CA ARG A 949 41.28 -8.32 -20.41
C ARG A 949 41.29 -9.77 -20.94
N PRO A 950 40.16 -10.49 -21.13
CA PRO A 950 38.78 -10.03 -21.41
C PRO A 950 38.13 -9.15 -20.36
#